data_AF-A0A1Y1IDZ5-F1
#
_entry.id   AF-A0A1Y1IDZ5-F1
#
_cell.length_a   1.000
_cell.length_b   1.000
_cell.length_c   1.000
_cell.angle_alpha   90.00
_cell.angle_beta   90.00
_cell.angle_gamma   90.00
#
_symmetry.space_group_name_H-M   'P 1'
#
loop_
_entity.id
_entity.type
_entity.pdbx_description
1 polymer ?
#
loop_
_entity_poly.entity_id
_entity_poly.type
_entity_poly.pdbx_seq_one_letter_code
_entity_poly.pdbx_strand_id
1 'polypeptide(L)'
;MEVAVARPLATAPQLFGRAAGRCSAQAPRSPLLEGTLCPAFFRFSIPKSRTSTRPSPCTRAILDRRSGTASGSSNEEIPQDYARAVLERLFRQAQRHEERLQDPGYAAENALEEAVTELELDLAAALKALKLKENEVRQAEEALAADRKQIEAARQALLSRERQFETAKDTEDSHAEEIANFQLALEQRTKEAEEATSALKARDAEVRRAQMALSQKQDEVSALHARLAERDDEVSSFAAELKVKEGELRGAKKKVVEEGMQLSKVKAALTKRENELSRATEALHERTAKLYQTETELQRKVESFLAAQDEVNALEAAVKGSNLASAEMQQELQGAKALLQDVQSELELSQSALAQFRSNVQKQGATLADNEKAMAAKKLAYEKQTAELTEARQHLEKERQKVKANRAELERQEKQLSEQRQQMEKLRTTAAADRRMVRGMVSELNGLKKRVRQADAALSNTMLQLQLKSAELVSSKLELQAASSEVAAAHMALQDKEVALQMADKQVASLLSEVSHVKARLASKESELAKLQATLVQKDEQLSAIRADFDAQSVKLSEAGSVMSQITSLSQALVDAAGGAGVNVDESSVLAQTNYELFRTNRALLERELELQKMQEMQLQAVSQNEEVAAELAVVRDILVTKDAELEQARHMLARKEEELRRLLTRWEEREAQLVQARTEVIDEAKGLTTLHALAAKGGAVAATNGNGAGGKVIEQLEIEVARLEAETALVALQSLTQLSHELREECIVDGTCRADVSNDVSLAGVLAAAATAPAAADGEVKQLEQLKEQLNERDAALELAKGAMDSLTRLTKQLVVDAGVDFGGGMEAVGAA
;
A
#
# COMPACT_ATOMS: atom_id res chain seq x y z
N MET A 1 13.52 64.42 34.13
CA MET A 1 12.66 64.54 35.33
C MET A 1 12.25 63.13 35.74
N GLU A 2 12.07 62.89 37.05
CA GLU A 2 11.35 61.76 37.71
C GLU A 2 11.54 60.35 37.08
N VAL A 3 12.38 59.42 37.56
CA VAL A 3 12.79 58.94 38.92
C VAL A 3 11.85 57.87 39.53
N ALA A 4 12.11 56.59 39.23
CA ALA A 4 12.02 55.39 40.08
C ALA A 4 12.53 54.17 39.25
N VAL A 5 13.57 53.37 39.54
CA VAL A 5 14.32 52.88 40.73
C VAL A 5 13.90 51.46 41.19
N ALA A 6 14.92 50.60 41.42
CA ALA A 6 14.90 49.20 41.91
C ALA A 6 14.24 48.15 40.98
N ARG A 7 14.96 47.27 40.27
CA ARG A 7 15.82 46.10 40.66
C ARG A 7 15.07 44.85 41.20
N PRO A 8 15.58 43.62 40.93
CA PRO A 8 14.75 42.42 40.83
C PRO A 8 14.81 41.49 42.05
N LEU A 9 13.96 40.46 42.04
CA LEU A 9 14.09 39.24 42.86
C LEU A 9 13.67 38.01 42.03
N ALA A 10 14.26 36.85 42.34
CA ALA A 10 13.98 35.58 41.70
C ALA A 10 13.15 34.66 42.61
N THR A 11 12.31 33.82 42.03
CA THR A 11 11.60 32.73 42.72
C THR A 11 11.47 31.51 41.81
N ALA A 12 11.79 30.34 42.36
CA ALA A 12 11.62 29.05 41.70
C ALA A 12 10.13 28.60 41.69
N PRO A 13 9.72 27.71 40.77
CA PRO A 13 8.37 27.15 40.78
C PRO A 13 8.15 26.29 42.03
N GLN A 14 7.09 26.56 42.79
CA GLN A 14 6.72 25.73 43.94
C GLN A 14 5.92 24.50 43.52
N LEU A 15 6.29 23.35 44.07
CA LEU A 15 5.44 22.17 44.14
C LEU A 15 4.31 22.41 45.15
N PHE A 16 3.06 22.18 44.76
CA PHE A 16 2.02 21.80 45.71
C PHE A 16 1.02 20.85 45.07
N GLY A 17 0.90 19.65 45.63
CA GLY A 17 -0.03 18.62 45.17
C GLY A 17 -1.27 18.51 46.05
N ARG A 18 -2.45 18.49 45.42
CA ARG A 18 -3.69 17.85 45.90
C ARG A 18 -4.47 17.43 44.64
N ALA A 19 -4.72 16.16 44.35
CA ALA A 19 -5.45 15.16 45.15
C ALA A 19 -6.94 15.50 45.32
N ALA A 20 -7.71 15.38 44.23
CA ALA A 20 -9.16 15.27 44.22
C ALA A 20 -9.65 14.61 42.92
N GLY A 21 -9.66 13.28 42.86
CA GLY A 21 -10.27 12.56 41.73
C GLY A 21 -11.81 12.62 41.80
N ARG A 22 -12.46 12.86 40.66
CA ARG A 22 -13.88 12.54 40.44
C ARG A 22 -14.04 11.86 39.09
N CYS A 23 -14.73 10.73 39.08
CA CYS A 23 -14.94 9.93 37.87
C CYS A 23 -16.13 10.48 37.06
N SER A 24 -16.00 10.50 35.74
CA SER A 24 -17.12 10.55 34.81
C SER A 24 -16.91 9.49 33.71
N ALA A 25 -16.96 8.21 34.12
CA ALA A 25 -16.93 7.09 33.20
C ALA A 25 -18.36 6.79 32.70
N GLN A 26 -18.54 6.70 31.39
CA GLN A 26 -19.76 6.18 30.79
C GLN A 26 -19.37 5.20 29.68
N ALA A 27 -19.31 3.92 30.04
CA ALA A 27 -18.90 2.84 29.15
C ALA A 27 -20.11 2.15 28.51
N PRO A 28 -19.99 1.63 27.26
CA PRO A 28 -20.89 0.60 26.77
C PRO A 28 -20.73 -0.68 27.62
N ARG A 29 -21.80 -1.47 27.74
CA ARG A 29 -21.87 -2.59 28.69
C ARG A 29 -21.28 -3.89 28.10
N SER A 30 -20.19 -4.36 28.71
CA SER A 30 -19.64 -5.71 28.51
C SER A 30 -19.30 -6.34 29.86
N PRO A 31 -20.02 -7.39 30.32
CA PRO A 31 -19.68 -8.08 31.56
C PRO A 31 -18.60 -9.15 31.30
N LEU A 32 -17.37 -8.87 31.71
CA LEU A 32 -16.38 -9.93 31.96
C LEU A 32 -16.62 -10.49 33.37
N LEU A 33 -16.78 -11.82 33.46
CA LEU A 33 -16.76 -12.55 34.72
C LEU A 33 -15.39 -13.19 34.89
N GLU A 34 -14.57 -12.64 35.78
CA GLU A 34 -13.41 -13.37 36.30
C GLU A 34 -13.92 -14.51 37.20
N GLY A 35 -13.75 -15.74 36.75
CA GLY A 35 -14.11 -16.95 37.48
C GLY A 35 -12.91 -17.87 37.63
N THR A 36 -12.26 -17.85 38.79
CA THR A 36 -11.18 -18.78 39.12
C THR A 36 -11.69 -20.22 39.20
N LEU A 37 -11.38 -21.04 38.20
CA LEU A 37 -11.75 -22.45 38.16
C LEU A 37 -10.69 -23.34 38.82
N CYS A 38 -10.97 -23.74 40.06
CA CYS A 38 -10.44 -25.00 40.59
C CYS A 38 -10.97 -26.19 39.75
N PRO A 39 -10.27 -27.34 39.73
CA PRO A 39 -10.66 -28.52 38.96
C PRO A 39 -11.86 -29.25 39.61
N ALA A 40 -13.05 -28.67 39.51
CA ALA A 40 -14.29 -29.28 39.97
C ALA A 40 -14.76 -30.34 38.97
N PHE A 41 -14.77 -31.61 39.41
CA PHE A 41 -15.38 -32.72 38.67
C PHE A 41 -16.86 -32.42 38.36
N PHE A 42 -17.20 -32.17 37.10
CA PHE A 42 -18.58 -32.18 36.64
C PHE A 42 -18.85 -33.35 35.70
N ARG A 43 -19.57 -34.35 36.23
CA ARG A 43 -20.28 -35.34 35.41
C ARG A 43 -21.27 -34.61 34.51
N PHE A 44 -21.30 -34.95 33.22
CA PHE A 44 -22.40 -34.57 32.34
C PHE A 44 -23.70 -35.20 32.86
N SER A 45 -24.56 -34.40 33.49
CA SER A 45 -25.96 -34.79 33.72
C SER A 45 -26.72 -34.57 32.44
N ILE A 46 -26.92 -35.64 31.67
CA ILE A 46 -27.75 -35.64 30.46
C ILE A 46 -29.12 -35.03 30.81
N PRO A 47 -29.62 -34.04 30.06
CA PRO A 47 -30.95 -33.50 30.31
C PRO A 47 -31.98 -34.62 30.13
N LYS A 48 -32.74 -34.92 31.18
CA LYS A 48 -33.87 -35.86 31.11
C LYS A 48 -34.98 -35.23 30.27
N SER A 49 -34.88 -35.41 28.96
CA SER A 49 -35.97 -35.13 28.03
C SER A 49 -37.22 -35.87 28.52
N ARG A 50 -38.36 -35.16 28.56
CA ARG A 50 -39.63 -35.73 29.01
C ARG A 50 -40.19 -36.65 27.92
N THR A 51 -39.65 -37.86 27.83
CA THR A 51 -40.31 -38.96 27.11
C THR A 51 -41.64 -39.25 27.79
N SER A 52 -42.72 -38.69 27.25
CA SER A 52 -44.10 -38.88 27.72
C SER A 52 -44.66 -40.25 27.32
N THR A 53 -43.83 -41.29 27.43
CA THR A 53 -44.23 -42.70 27.30
C THR A 53 -45.00 -43.10 28.55
N ARG A 54 -46.33 -42.89 28.53
CA ARG A 54 -47.23 -43.69 29.37
C ARG A 54 -46.89 -45.17 29.15
N PRO A 55 -46.60 -45.96 30.20
CA PRO A 55 -46.44 -47.40 30.03
C PRO A 55 -47.79 -47.99 29.61
N SER A 56 -47.89 -48.45 28.36
CA SER A 56 -49.03 -49.25 27.90
C SER A 56 -49.04 -50.57 28.67
N PRO A 57 -50.11 -50.91 29.43
CA PRO A 57 -50.07 -51.96 30.44
C PRO A 57 -50.24 -53.38 29.86
N CYS A 58 -49.41 -53.76 28.90
CA CYS A 58 -49.56 -55.02 28.15
C CYS A 58 -48.53 -56.11 28.52
N THR A 59 -47.32 -55.76 28.97
CA THR A 59 -46.25 -56.75 29.23
C THR A 59 -46.36 -57.51 30.56
N ARG A 60 -47.33 -57.16 31.43
CA ARG A 60 -47.64 -57.92 32.65
C ARG A 60 -48.80 -58.92 32.46
N ALA A 61 -49.68 -58.66 31.48
CA ALA A 61 -50.92 -59.40 31.28
C ALA A 61 -50.75 -60.84 30.73
N ILE A 62 -49.58 -61.19 30.20
CA ILE A 62 -49.34 -62.49 29.54
C ILE A 62 -48.94 -63.59 30.54
N LEU A 63 -48.39 -63.23 31.71
CA LEU A 63 -48.06 -64.21 32.77
C LEU A 63 -49.12 -64.27 33.88
N ASP A 64 -49.73 -63.14 34.25
CA ASP A 64 -50.82 -63.11 35.24
C ASP A 64 -52.14 -63.74 34.72
N ARG A 65 -52.26 -64.03 33.41
CA ARG A 65 -53.44 -64.71 32.85
C ARG A 65 -53.58 -66.18 33.24
N ARG A 66 -52.59 -66.78 33.92
CA ARG A 66 -52.69 -68.14 34.47
C ARG A 66 -53.53 -68.25 35.74
N SER A 67 -54.15 -67.16 36.21
CA SER A 67 -54.97 -67.12 37.43
C SER A 67 -56.23 -66.23 37.35
N GLY A 68 -56.70 -65.83 36.15
CA GLY A 68 -57.54 -64.62 36.05
C GLY A 68 -58.60 -64.52 34.95
N THR A 69 -59.18 -65.60 34.42
CA THR A 69 -60.40 -65.53 33.58
C THR A 69 -61.43 -66.62 33.92
N ALA A 70 -61.78 -66.77 35.20
CA ALA A 70 -62.96 -67.50 35.63
C ALA A 70 -64.24 -66.71 35.30
N SER A 71 -64.58 -66.65 34.01
CA SER A 71 -65.63 -65.78 33.47
C SER A 71 -66.96 -66.51 33.25
N GLY A 72 -67.68 -66.78 34.34
CA GLY A 72 -69.14 -66.87 34.32
C GLY A 72 -69.79 -67.91 33.38
N SER A 73 -69.33 -69.17 33.42
CA SER A 73 -70.10 -70.31 32.91
C SER A 73 -70.20 -71.36 34.00
N SER A 74 -71.40 -71.56 34.54
CA SER A 74 -71.67 -72.56 35.58
C SER A 74 -71.76 -73.95 34.95
N ASN A 75 -70.62 -74.59 34.79
CA ASN A 75 -70.52 -76.04 34.62
C ASN A 75 -69.68 -76.59 35.78
N GLU A 76 -70.06 -77.78 36.24
CA GLU A 76 -69.36 -78.49 37.30
C GLU A 76 -67.89 -78.73 36.87
N GLU A 77 -66.94 -78.66 37.82
CA GLU A 77 -65.60 -79.25 37.61
C GLU A 77 -65.76 -80.78 37.59
N ILE A 78 -66.33 -81.28 36.49
CA ILE A 78 -66.39 -82.69 36.12
C ILE A 78 -64.94 -83.18 36.08
N PRO A 79 -64.49 -83.97 37.07
CA PRO A 79 -63.08 -84.32 37.20
C PRO A 79 -62.56 -84.95 35.91
N GLN A 80 -61.25 -84.87 35.68
CA GLN A 80 -60.60 -85.64 34.59
C GLN A 80 -61.01 -87.12 34.67
N ASP A 81 -61.20 -87.60 35.89
CA ASP A 81 -61.67 -88.95 36.20
C ASP A 81 -63.17 -89.19 36.06
N TYR A 82 -64.07 -88.22 35.80
CA TYR A 82 -65.52 -88.52 35.70
C TYR A 82 -65.92 -89.10 34.33
N ALA A 83 -65.51 -88.48 33.23
CA ALA A 83 -65.75 -89.06 31.90
C ALA A 83 -65.10 -90.45 31.80
N ARG A 84 -63.90 -90.58 32.39
CA ARG A 84 -63.20 -91.84 32.59
C ARG A 84 -63.96 -92.81 33.49
N ALA A 85 -64.42 -92.41 34.67
CA ALA A 85 -65.06 -93.30 35.66
C ALA A 85 -66.48 -93.71 35.25
N VAL A 86 -67.21 -92.89 34.49
CA VAL A 86 -68.49 -93.30 33.90
C VAL A 86 -68.25 -94.31 32.77
N LEU A 87 -67.20 -94.16 31.96
CA LEU A 87 -66.77 -95.19 31.00
C LEU A 87 -66.27 -96.46 31.70
N GLU A 88 -65.41 -96.36 32.71
CA GLU A 88 -64.94 -97.52 33.48
C GLU A 88 -66.08 -98.17 34.28
N ARG A 89 -67.11 -97.42 34.70
CA ARG A 89 -68.33 -97.95 35.29
C ARG A 89 -69.13 -98.73 34.25
N LEU A 90 -69.43 -98.14 33.10
CA LEU A 90 -70.07 -98.81 31.96
C LEU A 90 -69.35 -100.12 31.62
N PHE A 91 -68.02 -100.09 31.46
CA PHE A 91 -67.23 -101.30 31.15
C PHE A 91 -67.33 -102.35 32.27
N ARG A 92 -67.23 -101.97 33.55
CA ARG A 92 -67.39 -102.88 34.69
C ARG A 92 -68.83 -103.42 34.81
N GLN A 93 -69.84 -102.63 34.47
CA GLN A 93 -71.25 -103.01 34.51
C GLN A 93 -71.60 -103.96 33.36
N ALA A 94 -71.06 -103.71 32.17
CA ALA A 94 -71.15 -104.60 31.02
C ALA A 94 -70.48 -105.95 31.31
N GLN A 95 -69.26 -105.95 31.85
CA GLN A 95 -68.55 -107.18 32.26
C GLN A 95 -69.34 -107.98 33.30
N ARG A 96 -69.94 -107.33 34.31
CA ARG A 96 -70.78 -108.02 35.32
C ARG A 96 -72.02 -108.66 34.72
N HIS A 97 -72.63 -108.05 33.71
CA HIS A 97 -73.78 -108.63 33.02
C HIS A 97 -73.34 -109.74 32.05
N GLU A 98 -72.20 -109.60 31.37
CA GLU A 98 -71.55 -110.65 30.57
C GLU A 98 -71.15 -111.88 31.40
N GLU A 99 -70.72 -111.69 32.64
CA GLU A 99 -70.49 -112.75 33.64
C GLU A 99 -71.81 -113.43 34.06
N ARG A 100 -72.84 -112.64 34.43
CA ARG A 100 -74.16 -113.18 34.85
C ARG A 100 -74.89 -113.94 33.75
N LEU A 101 -74.71 -113.55 32.48
CA LEU A 101 -75.28 -114.25 31.33
C LEU A 101 -74.71 -115.68 31.13
N GLN A 102 -73.65 -116.05 31.85
CA GLN A 102 -73.09 -117.40 31.85
C GLN A 102 -73.74 -118.32 32.91
N ASP A 103 -74.50 -117.77 33.87
CA ASP A 103 -75.25 -118.56 34.86
C ASP A 103 -76.61 -119.02 34.28
N PRO A 104 -76.89 -120.33 34.18
CA PRO A 104 -78.11 -120.84 33.54
C PRO A 104 -79.41 -120.54 34.31
N GLY A 105 -79.33 -119.94 35.49
CA GLY A 105 -80.47 -119.46 36.27
C GLY A 105 -80.86 -117.99 36.01
N TYR A 106 -80.04 -117.21 35.29
CA TYR A 106 -80.27 -115.77 35.06
C TYR A 106 -81.20 -115.46 33.87
N ALA A 107 -81.65 -116.49 33.14
CA ALA A 107 -82.41 -116.38 31.89
C ALA A 107 -83.91 -116.08 32.09
N ALA A 108 -84.23 -114.98 32.79
CA ALA A 108 -85.56 -114.37 32.79
C ALA A 108 -85.52 -113.08 31.95
N GLU A 109 -86.50 -112.88 31.06
CA GLU A 109 -86.52 -111.74 30.13
C GLU A 109 -86.41 -110.39 30.87
N ASN A 110 -87.15 -110.24 31.98
CA ASN A 110 -87.08 -109.07 32.85
C ASN A 110 -85.66 -108.74 33.35
N ALA A 111 -84.83 -109.75 33.65
CA ALA A 111 -83.46 -109.53 34.14
C ALA A 111 -82.52 -109.11 32.99
N LEU A 112 -82.83 -109.50 31.75
CA LEU A 112 -82.17 -108.97 30.56
C LEU A 112 -82.58 -107.51 30.30
N GLU A 113 -83.87 -107.18 30.45
CA GLU A 113 -84.38 -105.81 30.30
C GLU A 113 -83.80 -104.86 31.36
N GLU A 114 -83.70 -105.30 32.62
CA GLU A 114 -83.01 -104.58 33.69
C GLU A 114 -81.52 -104.36 33.36
N ALA A 115 -80.82 -105.39 32.88
CA ALA A 115 -79.42 -105.26 32.48
C ALA A 115 -79.21 -104.30 31.29
N VAL A 116 -80.09 -104.35 30.29
CA VAL A 116 -80.07 -103.44 29.13
C VAL A 116 -80.36 -102.00 29.58
N THR A 117 -81.39 -101.76 30.37
CA THR A 117 -81.74 -100.41 30.83
C THR A 117 -80.68 -99.79 31.75
N GLU A 118 -80.01 -100.58 32.61
CA GLU A 118 -78.81 -100.10 33.33
C GLU A 118 -77.68 -99.67 32.37
N LEU A 119 -77.39 -100.47 31.34
CA LEU A 119 -76.34 -100.18 30.37
C LEU A 119 -76.71 -99.01 29.45
N GLU A 120 -77.97 -98.83 29.09
CA GLU A 120 -78.45 -97.64 28.37
C GLU A 120 -78.33 -96.37 29.21
N LEU A 121 -78.61 -96.43 30.52
CA LEU A 121 -78.44 -95.31 31.44
C LEU A 121 -76.96 -94.92 31.62
N ASP A 122 -76.07 -95.91 31.85
CA ASP A 122 -74.63 -95.66 31.94
C ASP A 122 -74.03 -95.24 30.58
N LEU A 123 -74.56 -95.72 29.45
CA LEU A 123 -74.15 -95.28 28.11
C LEU A 123 -74.62 -93.84 27.83
N ALA A 124 -75.85 -93.49 28.21
CA ALA A 124 -76.35 -92.12 28.12
C ALA A 124 -75.53 -91.16 29.02
N ALA A 125 -75.08 -91.63 30.19
CA ALA A 125 -74.16 -90.88 31.05
C ALA A 125 -72.76 -90.73 30.41
N ALA A 126 -72.20 -91.81 29.86
CA ALA A 126 -70.91 -91.79 29.16
C ALA A 126 -70.92 -90.87 27.94
N LEU A 127 -71.98 -90.91 27.13
CA LEU A 127 -72.16 -90.04 25.96
C LEU A 127 -72.34 -88.56 26.36
N LYS A 128 -73.01 -88.27 27.48
CA LYS A 128 -73.07 -86.90 28.04
C LYS A 128 -71.68 -86.43 28.49
N ALA A 129 -70.93 -87.27 29.20
CA ALA A 129 -69.60 -86.93 29.68
C ALA A 129 -68.59 -86.74 28.53
N LEU A 130 -68.64 -87.59 27.51
CA LEU A 130 -67.84 -87.45 26.29
C LEU A 130 -68.17 -86.17 25.52
N LYS A 131 -69.46 -85.85 25.34
CA LYS A 131 -69.88 -84.57 24.72
C LYS A 131 -69.46 -83.34 25.51
N LEU A 132 -69.36 -83.43 26.84
CA LEU A 132 -68.79 -82.34 27.64
C LEU A 132 -67.29 -82.21 27.38
N LYS A 133 -66.52 -83.31 27.38
CA LYS A 133 -65.08 -83.28 27.08
C LYS A 133 -64.78 -82.87 25.62
N GLU A 134 -65.62 -83.22 24.67
CA GLU A 134 -65.56 -82.72 23.28
C GLU A 134 -65.71 -81.18 23.25
N ASN A 135 -66.66 -80.61 24.01
CA ASN A 135 -66.82 -79.17 24.12
C ASN A 135 -65.67 -78.48 24.88
N GLU A 136 -65.12 -79.09 25.93
CA GLU A 136 -63.91 -78.60 26.62
C GLU A 136 -62.69 -78.58 25.68
N VAL A 137 -62.48 -79.64 24.90
CA VAL A 137 -61.40 -79.70 23.89
C VAL A 137 -61.61 -78.64 22.82
N ARG A 138 -62.84 -78.47 22.31
CA ARG A 138 -63.17 -77.45 21.31
C ARG A 138 -62.90 -76.02 21.83
N GLN A 139 -63.22 -75.75 23.09
CA GLN A 139 -62.89 -74.47 23.75
C GLN A 139 -61.37 -74.30 23.96
N ALA A 140 -60.65 -75.37 24.29
CA ALA A 140 -59.19 -75.34 24.39
C ALA A 140 -58.51 -75.11 23.03
N GLU A 141 -59.04 -75.67 21.94
CA GLU A 141 -58.59 -75.40 20.57
C GLU A 141 -58.86 -73.95 20.14
N GLU A 142 -60.04 -73.41 20.46
CA GLU A 142 -60.38 -71.99 20.24
C GLU A 142 -59.43 -71.07 21.03
N ALA A 143 -59.12 -71.39 22.28
CA ALA A 143 -58.16 -70.66 23.11
C ALA A 143 -56.72 -70.74 22.53
N LEU A 144 -56.26 -71.94 22.15
CA LEU A 144 -54.95 -72.13 21.51
C LEU A 144 -54.86 -71.39 20.15
N ALA A 145 -55.95 -71.29 19.40
CA ALA A 145 -56.00 -70.50 18.17
C ALA A 145 -55.92 -68.99 18.44
N ALA A 146 -56.53 -68.50 19.54
CA ALA A 146 -56.40 -67.12 19.99
C ALA A 146 -54.98 -66.80 20.50
N ASP A 147 -54.34 -67.73 21.22
CA ASP A 147 -52.97 -67.57 21.71
C ASP A 147 -51.94 -67.63 20.58
N ARG A 148 -52.12 -68.49 19.57
CA ARG A 148 -51.29 -68.48 18.34
C ARG A 148 -51.31 -67.10 17.65
N LYS A 149 -52.50 -66.51 17.48
CA LYS A 149 -52.66 -65.16 16.91
C LYS A 149 -51.99 -64.08 17.78
N GLN A 150 -52.09 -64.18 19.10
CA GLN A 150 -51.38 -63.27 20.02
C GLN A 150 -49.85 -63.41 19.91
N ILE A 151 -49.33 -64.64 19.79
CA ILE A 151 -47.90 -64.93 19.59
C ILE A 151 -47.41 -64.38 18.24
N GLU A 152 -48.19 -64.52 17.17
CA GLU A 152 -47.89 -63.95 15.85
C GLU A 152 -47.86 -62.41 15.88
N ALA A 153 -48.86 -61.77 16.50
CA ALA A 153 -48.88 -60.32 16.70
C ALA A 153 -47.70 -59.84 17.55
N ALA A 154 -47.35 -60.56 18.63
CA ALA A 154 -46.20 -60.25 19.47
C ALA A 154 -44.87 -60.40 18.71
N ARG A 155 -44.72 -61.43 17.86
CA ARG A 155 -43.56 -61.60 16.97
C ARG A 155 -43.44 -60.46 15.96
N GLN A 156 -44.54 -60.04 15.34
CA GLN A 156 -44.53 -58.90 14.42
C GLN A 156 -44.16 -57.58 15.13
N ALA A 157 -44.65 -57.38 16.36
CA ALA A 157 -44.28 -56.22 17.18
C ALA A 157 -42.81 -56.24 17.64
N LEU A 158 -42.24 -57.42 17.92
CA LEU A 158 -40.80 -57.56 18.20
C LEU A 158 -39.97 -57.27 16.95
N LEU A 159 -40.30 -57.86 15.80
CA LEU A 159 -39.62 -57.60 14.52
C LEU A 159 -39.69 -56.11 14.10
N SER A 160 -40.80 -55.42 14.37
CA SER A 160 -40.89 -53.97 14.10
C SER A 160 -40.01 -53.15 15.05
N ARG A 161 -39.85 -53.58 16.31
CA ARG A 161 -38.98 -52.96 17.30
C ARG A 161 -37.49 -53.26 17.07
N GLU A 162 -37.15 -54.46 16.60
CA GLU A 162 -35.78 -54.84 16.20
C GLU A 162 -35.31 -53.96 15.03
N ARG A 163 -36.17 -53.74 14.02
CA ARG A 163 -35.89 -52.77 12.94
C ARG A 163 -35.71 -51.35 13.46
N GLN A 164 -36.54 -50.90 14.40
CA GLN A 164 -36.39 -49.59 15.03
C GLN A 164 -35.06 -49.46 15.79
N PHE A 165 -34.63 -50.53 16.48
CA PHE A 165 -33.34 -50.55 17.16
C PHE A 165 -32.17 -50.52 16.19
N GLU A 166 -32.20 -51.26 15.08
CA GLU A 166 -31.12 -51.21 14.09
C GLU A 166 -31.04 -49.81 13.46
N THR A 167 -32.17 -49.20 13.06
CA THR A 167 -32.16 -47.82 12.54
C THR A 167 -31.72 -46.78 13.58
N ALA A 168 -31.98 -47.02 14.87
CA ALA A 168 -31.51 -46.14 15.94
C ALA A 168 -30.00 -46.28 16.16
N LYS A 169 -29.47 -47.50 16.05
CA LYS A 169 -28.04 -47.79 16.09
C LYS A 169 -27.32 -47.21 14.87
N ASP A 170 -27.87 -47.34 13.66
CA ASP A 170 -27.32 -46.69 12.45
C ASP A 170 -27.19 -45.17 12.66
N THR A 171 -28.17 -44.52 13.32
CA THR A 171 -28.06 -43.10 13.69
C THR A 171 -27.08 -42.83 14.83
N GLU A 172 -26.92 -43.75 15.80
CA GLU A 172 -25.93 -43.61 16.88
C GLU A 172 -24.50 -43.73 16.36
N ASP A 173 -24.24 -44.70 15.48
CA ASP A 173 -22.97 -44.87 14.77
C ASP A 173 -22.67 -43.65 13.88
N SER A 174 -23.66 -43.14 13.13
CA SER A 174 -23.52 -41.92 12.32
C SER A 174 -23.20 -40.68 13.19
N HIS A 175 -23.85 -40.52 14.35
CA HIS A 175 -23.56 -39.41 15.26
C HIS A 175 -22.19 -39.58 15.95
N ALA A 176 -21.72 -40.82 16.17
CA ALA A 176 -20.37 -41.07 16.68
C ALA A 176 -19.30 -40.64 15.66
N GLU A 177 -19.50 -40.91 14.36
CA GLU A 177 -18.64 -40.40 13.29
C GLU A 177 -18.68 -38.87 13.19
N GLU A 178 -19.85 -38.24 13.27
CA GLU A 178 -19.98 -36.77 13.32
C GLU A 178 -19.19 -36.18 14.51
N ILE A 179 -19.35 -36.74 15.71
CA ILE A 179 -18.63 -36.30 16.92
C ILE A 179 -17.11 -36.47 16.76
N ALA A 180 -16.63 -37.57 16.20
CA ALA A 180 -15.22 -37.78 15.94
C ALA A 180 -14.66 -36.76 14.93
N ASN A 181 -15.40 -36.46 13.86
CA ASN A 181 -15.05 -35.44 12.89
C ASN A 181 -15.03 -34.03 13.50
N PHE A 182 -15.99 -33.69 14.38
CA PHE A 182 -15.97 -32.42 15.12
C PHE A 182 -14.80 -32.33 16.10
N GLN A 183 -14.42 -33.41 16.77
CA GLN A 183 -13.24 -33.44 17.65
C GLN A 183 -11.94 -33.19 16.86
N LEU A 184 -11.75 -33.87 15.72
CA LEU A 184 -10.61 -33.65 14.83
C LEU A 184 -10.56 -32.21 14.28
N ALA A 185 -11.71 -31.65 13.91
CA ALA A 185 -11.80 -30.26 13.46
C ALA A 185 -11.45 -29.26 14.59
N LEU A 186 -11.89 -29.51 15.83
CA LEU A 186 -11.53 -28.69 16.99
C LEU A 186 -10.04 -28.77 17.29
N GLU A 187 -9.44 -29.97 17.25
CA GLU A 187 -7.99 -30.14 17.43
C GLU A 187 -7.16 -29.42 16.36
N GLN A 188 -7.64 -29.36 15.12
CA GLN A 188 -7.00 -28.59 14.05
C GLN A 188 -7.09 -27.09 14.35
N ARG A 189 -8.27 -26.60 14.76
CA ARG A 189 -8.46 -25.18 15.14
C ARG A 189 -7.66 -24.77 16.37
N THR A 190 -7.43 -25.65 17.36
CA THR A 190 -6.55 -25.32 18.49
C THR A 190 -5.08 -25.18 18.04
N LYS A 191 -4.61 -26.06 17.14
CA LYS A 191 -3.24 -25.98 16.59
C LYS A 191 -3.04 -24.69 15.77
N GLU A 192 -3.99 -24.37 14.87
CA GLU A 192 -3.99 -23.09 14.14
C GLU A 192 -3.99 -21.87 15.07
N ALA A 193 -4.75 -21.90 16.17
CA ALA A 193 -4.79 -20.83 17.15
C ALA A 193 -3.46 -20.70 17.92
N GLU A 194 -2.86 -21.82 18.34
CA GLU A 194 -1.55 -21.83 18.99
C GLU A 194 -0.46 -21.25 18.08
N GLU A 195 -0.40 -21.69 16.82
CA GLU A 195 0.48 -21.15 15.79
C GLU A 195 0.28 -19.64 15.60
N ALA A 196 -0.97 -19.18 15.48
CA ALA A 196 -1.29 -17.76 15.37
C ALA A 196 -0.83 -16.94 16.60
N THR A 197 -1.02 -17.45 17.82
CA THR A 197 -0.49 -16.75 19.02
C THR A 197 1.04 -16.72 19.07
N SER A 198 1.72 -17.73 18.50
CA SER A 198 3.18 -17.73 18.40
C SER A 198 3.67 -16.68 17.40
N ALA A 199 3.00 -16.55 16.25
CA ALA A 199 3.30 -15.55 15.24
C ALA A 199 3.05 -14.11 15.74
N LEU A 200 1.98 -13.88 16.50
CA LEU A 200 1.71 -12.59 17.14
C LEU A 200 2.82 -12.21 18.15
N LYS A 201 3.24 -13.15 19.02
CA LYS A 201 4.36 -12.91 19.96
C LYS A 201 5.68 -12.59 19.24
N ALA A 202 5.94 -13.19 18.07
CA ALA A 202 7.10 -12.88 17.24
C ALA A 202 7.00 -11.46 16.63
N ARG A 203 5.84 -11.09 16.07
CA ARG A 203 5.57 -9.74 15.54
C ARG A 203 5.68 -8.66 16.63
N ASP A 204 5.16 -8.90 17.84
CA ASP A 204 5.31 -7.98 18.98
C ASP A 204 6.78 -7.75 19.34
N ALA A 205 7.61 -8.79 19.31
CA ALA A 205 9.04 -8.68 19.58
C ALA A 205 9.78 -7.90 18.47
N GLU A 206 9.38 -8.04 17.21
CA GLU A 206 9.88 -7.24 16.09
C GLU A 206 9.46 -5.77 16.21
N VAL A 207 8.19 -5.49 16.53
CA VAL A 207 7.68 -4.11 16.73
C VAL A 207 8.44 -3.41 17.86
N ARG A 208 8.70 -4.08 18.99
CA ARG A 208 9.51 -3.51 20.08
C ARG A 208 10.94 -3.21 19.65
N ARG A 209 11.58 -4.09 18.86
CA ARG A 209 12.92 -3.83 18.29
C ARG A 209 12.90 -2.62 17.35
N ALA A 210 11.89 -2.50 16.50
CA ALA A 210 11.72 -1.36 15.60
C ALA A 210 11.49 -0.05 16.36
N GLN A 211 10.71 -0.07 17.45
CA GLN A 211 10.50 1.09 18.33
C GLN A 211 11.81 1.53 19.02
N MET A 212 12.62 0.59 19.52
CA MET A 212 13.93 0.91 20.11
C MET A 212 14.94 1.43 19.07
N ALA A 213 14.93 0.89 17.86
CA ALA A 213 15.75 1.42 16.76
C ALA A 213 15.29 2.83 16.35
N LEU A 214 13.99 3.10 16.33
CA LEU A 214 13.43 4.41 16.03
C LEU A 214 13.79 5.45 17.11
N SER A 215 13.73 5.11 18.40
CA SER A 215 14.17 6.03 19.45
C SER A 215 15.66 6.35 19.34
N GLN A 216 16.51 5.34 19.09
CA GLN A 216 17.94 5.56 18.82
C GLN A 216 18.18 6.50 17.63
N LYS A 217 17.39 6.38 16.56
CA LYS A 217 17.48 7.32 15.42
C LYS A 217 16.93 8.71 15.74
N GLN A 218 15.93 8.84 16.60
CA GLN A 218 15.47 10.14 17.10
C GLN A 218 16.57 10.81 17.94
N ASP A 219 17.26 10.06 18.80
CA ASP A 219 18.37 10.55 19.62
C ASP A 219 19.58 10.96 18.75
N GLU A 220 19.95 10.15 17.74
CA GLU A 220 20.97 10.49 16.75
C GLU A 220 20.62 11.79 15.99
N VAL A 221 19.39 11.92 15.52
CA VAL A 221 18.92 13.12 14.80
C VAL A 221 18.94 14.34 15.70
N SER A 222 18.53 14.23 16.97
CA SER A 222 18.63 15.31 17.94
C SER A 222 20.09 15.73 18.20
N ALA A 223 21.02 14.77 18.31
CA ALA A 223 22.44 15.04 18.47
C ALA A 223 23.07 15.69 17.22
N LEU A 224 22.61 15.35 16.02
CA LEU A 224 23.04 15.99 14.78
C LEU A 224 22.53 17.43 14.67
N HIS A 225 21.28 17.71 15.04
CA HIS A 225 20.76 19.09 15.09
C HIS A 225 21.53 19.96 16.09
N ALA A 226 21.88 19.45 17.27
CA ALA A 226 22.69 20.17 18.25
C ALA A 226 24.10 20.52 17.71
N ARG A 227 24.73 19.59 16.96
CA ARG A 227 26.02 19.84 16.30
C ARG A 227 25.93 20.81 15.13
N LEU A 228 24.82 20.84 14.40
CA LEU A 228 24.60 21.83 13.34
C LEU A 228 24.49 23.24 13.94
N ALA A 229 23.71 23.41 15.01
CA ALA A 229 23.64 24.69 15.73
C ALA A 229 25.02 25.17 16.25
N GLU A 230 25.81 24.26 16.84
CA GLU A 230 27.20 24.55 17.25
C GLU A 230 28.08 25.00 16.07
N ARG A 231 27.91 24.42 14.88
CA ARG A 231 28.62 24.85 13.66
C ARG A 231 28.11 26.17 13.09
N ASP A 232 26.81 26.45 13.18
CA ASP A 232 26.23 27.73 12.74
C ASP A 232 26.69 28.89 13.64
N ASP A 233 26.84 28.65 14.95
CA ASP A 233 27.45 29.59 15.91
C ASP A 233 28.95 29.80 15.59
N GLU A 234 29.71 28.73 15.33
CA GLU A 234 31.12 28.84 14.89
C GLU A 234 31.26 29.64 13.60
N VAL A 235 30.48 29.33 12.55
CA VAL A 235 30.48 30.06 11.28
C VAL A 235 30.11 31.53 11.49
N SER A 236 29.16 31.82 12.38
CA SER A 236 28.79 33.19 12.76
C SER A 236 29.94 33.94 13.46
N SER A 237 30.70 33.26 14.33
CA SER A 237 31.90 33.85 14.95
C SER A 237 33.02 34.11 13.94
N PHE A 238 33.31 33.17 13.04
CA PHE A 238 34.33 33.35 12.00
C PHE A 238 33.95 34.45 11.01
N ALA A 239 32.67 34.60 10.67
CA ALA A 239 32.17 35.72 9.86
C ALA A 239 32.37 37.08 10.56
N ALA A 240 32.20 37.14 11.89
CA ALA A 240 32.50 38.33 12.67
C ALA A 240 34.01 38.64 12.74
N GLU A 241 34.87 37.62 12.95
CA GLU A 241 36.32 37.77 12.94
C GLU A 241 36.86 38.23 11.58
N LEU A 242 36.39 37.64 10.48
CA LEU A 242 36.74 38.06 9.12
C LEU A 242 36.38 39.54 8.88
N LYS A 243 35.20 39.97 9.33
CA LYS A 243 34.76 41.37 9.22
C LYS A 243 35.64 42.34 10.02
N VAL A 244 36.19 41.91 11.17
CA VAL A 244 37.21 42.67 11.91
C VAL A 244 38.53 42.71 11.14
N LYS A 245 38.99 41.58 10.58
CA LYS A 245 40.22 41.50 9.79
C LYS A 245 40.18 42.30 8.50
N GLU A 246 39.03 42.37 7.82
CA GLU A 246 38.81 43.32 6.71
C GLU A 246 38.95 44.78 7.16
N GLY A 247 38.47 45.11 8.37
CA GLY A 247 38.63 46.43 8.97
C GLY A 247 40.10 46.78 9.24
N GLU A 248 40.85 45.85 9.83
CA GLU A 248 42.30 45.97 10.06
C GLU A 248 43.07 46.15 8.75
N LEU A 249 42.82 45.30 7.74
CA LEU A 249 43.44 45.39 6.41
C LEU A 249 43.15 46.72 5.71
N ARG A 250 41.91 47.22 5.82
CA ARG A 250 41.50 48.52 5.29
C ARG A 250 42.19 49.68 6.01
N GLY A 251 42.45 49.55 7.31
CA GLY A 251 43.27 50.48 8.10
C GLY A 251 44.74 50.45 7.71
N ALA A 252 45.33 49.27 7.57
CA ALA A 252 46.72 49.10 7.13
C ALA A 252 46.94 49.66 5.72
N LYS A 253 46.01 49.39 4.78
CA LYS A 253 46.07 49.92 3.41
C LYS A 253 46.05 51.46 3.37
N LYS A 254 45.32 52.12 4.28
CA LYS A 254 45.37 53.59 4.42
C LYS A 254 46.76 54.07 4.88
N LYS A 255 47.32 53.47 5.93
CA LYS A 255 48.65 53.81 6.44
C LYS A 255 49.74 53.67 5.38
N VAL A 256 49.72 52.59 4.58
CA VAL A 256 50.68 52.39 3.48
C VAL A 256 50.57 53.49 2.41
N VAL A 257 49.37 54.01 2.13
CA VAL A 257 49.19 55.17 1.23
C VAL A 257 49.70 56.45 1.86
N GLU A 258 49.45 56.69 3.15
CA GLU A 258 49.94 57.85 3.91
C GLU A 258 51.48 57.85 3.99
N GLU A 259 52.10 56.72 4.30
CA GLU A 259 53.55 56.51 4.29
C GLU A 259 54.13 56.68 2.88
N GLY A 260 53.45 56.19 1.84
CA GLY A 260 53.82 56.44 0.44
C GLY A 260 53.84 57.93 0.07
N MET A 261 52.87 58.72 0.57
CA MET A 261 52.83 60.18 0.43
C MET A 261 53.89 60.90 1.28
N GLN A 262 54.36 60.32 2.39
CA GLN A 262 55.50 60.85 3.13
C GLN A 262 56.82 60.54 2.41
N LEU A 263 56.99 59.32 1.90
CA LEU A 263 58.17 58.91 1.14
C LEU A 263 58.35 59.72 -0.16
N SER A 264 57.27 60.09 -0.85
CA SER A 264 57.37 60.97 -2.02
C SER A 264 57.83 62.39 -1.65
N LYS A 265 57.34 62.95 -0.54
CA LYS A 265 57.81 64.24 0.01
C LYS A 265 59.29 64.19 0.42
N VAL A 266 59.71 63.12 1.11
CA VAL A 266 61.11 62.92 1.50
C VAL A 266 62.01 62.78 0.27
N LYS A 267 61.60 62.03 -0.76
CA LYS A 267 62.33 61.94 -2.03
C LYS A 267 62.48 63.30 -2.71
N ALA A 268 61.42 64.11 -2.77
CA ALA A 268 61.47 65.46 -3.35
C ALA A 268 62.37 66.43 -2.54
N ALA A 269 62.40 66.30 -1.21
CA ALA A 269 63.33 67.04 -0.37
C ALA A 269 64.79 66.59 -0.57
N LEU A 270 65.02 65.28 -0.75
CA LEU A 270 66.34 64.71 -1.03
C LEU A 270 66.89 65.18 -2.37
N THR A 271 66.13 65.09 -3.46
CA THR A 271 66.58 65.58 -4.77
C THR A 271 66.80 67.09 -4.78
N LYS A 272 66.03 67.87 -4.02
CA LYS A 272 66.33 69.30 -3.82
C LYS A 272 67.69 69.49 -3.13
N ARG A 273 67.97 68.72 -2.08
CA ARG A 273 69.25 68.78 -1.34
C ARG A 273 70.45 68.31 -2.16
N GLU A 274 70.27 67.32 -3.01
CA GLU A 274 71.26 66.83 -3.97
C GLU A 274 71.61 67.93 -4.98
N ASN A 275 70.61 68.61 -5.56
CA ASN A 275 70.82 69.79 -6.42
C ASN A 275 71.45 70.99 -5.68
N GLU A 276 71.11 71.22 -4.40
CA GLU A 276 71.76 72.23 -3.56
C GLU A 276 73.25 71.90 -3.33
N LEU A 277 73.58 70.62 -3.15
CA LEU A 277 74.94 70.14 -2.91
C LEU A 277 75.81 70.19 -4.17
N SER A 278 75.28 69.82 -5.35
CA SER A 278 76.02 69.95 -6.63
C SER A 278 76.47 71.39 -6.88
N ARG A 279 75.57 72.36 -6.67
CA ARG A 279 75.89 73.79 -6.77
C ARG A 279 76.93 74.25 -5.75
N ALA A 280 76.92 73.68 -4.54
CA ALA A 280 77.93 73.95 -3.54
C ALA A 280 79.31 73.40 -3.95
N THR A 281 79.37 72.21 -4.57
CA THR A 281 80.62 71.65 -5.10
C THR A 281 81.16 72.44 -6.30
N GLU A 282 80.29 72.91 -7.20
CA GLU A 282 80.67 73.82 -8.30
C GLU A 282 81.25 75.14 -7.76
N ALA A 283 80.58 75.76 -6.78
CA ALA A 283 81.07 76.99 -6.15
C ALA A 283 82.38 76.79 -5.35
N LEU A 284 82.64 75.60 -4.82
CA LEU A 284 83.94 75.25 -4.23
C LEU A 284 85.02 75.11 -5.30
N HIS A 285 84.73 74.45 -6.43
CA HIS A 285 85.67 74.34 -7.56
C HIS A 285 86.05 75.72 -8.14
N GLU A 286 85.09 76.65 -8.27
CA GLU A 286 85.37 78.05 -8.59
C GLU A 286 86.33 78.72 -7.59
N ARG A 287 86.12 78.50 -6.28
CA ARG A 287 86.97 79.07 -5.23
C ARG A 287 88.38 78.50 -5.27
N THR A 288 88.55 77.19 -5.47
CA THR A 288 89.89 76.58 -5.61
C THR A 288 90.61 77.06 -6.87
N ALA A 289 89.89 77.27 -7.98
CA ALA A 289 90.48 77.86 -9.20
C ALA A 289 90.94 79.32 -8.97
N LYS A 290 90.15 80.13 -8.26
CA LYS A 290 90.51 81.50 -7.87
C LYS A 290 91.71 81.55 -6.90
N LEU A 291 91.78 80.61 -5.95
CA LEU A 291 92.93 80.48 -5.06
C LEU A 291 94.21 80.13 -5.84
N TYR A 292 94.16 79.15 -6.74
CA TYR A 292 95.30 78.78 -7.60
C TYR A 292 95.77 79.95 -8.47
N GLN A 293 94.85 80.77 -9.00
CA GLN A 293 95.19 82.01 -9.69
C GLN A 293 95.97 82.97 -8.77
N THR A 294 95.47 83.25 -7.56
CA THR A 294 96.18 84.13 -6.60
C THR A 294 97.53 83.57 -6.15
N GLU A 295 97.67 82.24 -6.06
CA GLU A 295 98.94 81.59 -5.75
C GLU A 295 99.98 81.81 -6.85
N THR A 296 99.61 81.62 -8.13
CA THR A 296 100.52 81.92 -9.26
C THR A 296 100.85 83.41 -9.41
N GLU A 297 99.98 84.32 -8.94
CA GLU A 297 100.31 85.75 -8.84
C GLU A 297 101.31 86.05 -7.72
N LEU A 298 101.23 85.34 -6.59
CA LEU A 298 102.19 85.49 -5.49
C LEU A 298 103.56 84.90 -5.89
N GLN A 299 103.60 83.74 -6.54
CA GLN A 299 104.83 83.16 -7.08
C GLN A 299 105.56 84.13 -8.01
N ARG A 300 104.86 84.74 -8.98
CA ARG A 300 105.42 85.76 -9.89
C ARG A 300 105.97 86.99 -9.16
N LYS A 301 105.36 87.39 -8.03
CA LYS A 301 105.87 88.50 -7.20
C LYS A 301 107.16 88.10 -6.46
N VAL A 302 107.26 86.86 -5.97
CA VAL A 302 108.49 86.32 -5.36
C VAL A 302 109.62 86.26 -6.38
N GLU A 303 109.36 85.79 -7.61
CA GLU A 303 110.34 85.80 -8.71
C GLU A 303 110.87 87.21 -8.99
N SER A 304 109.98 88.22 -9.04
CA SER A 304 110.40 89.62 -9.24
C SER A 304 111.20 90.21 -8.08
N PHE A 305 111.00 89.72 -6.85
CA PHE A 305 111.76 90.13 -5.67
C PHE A 305 113.17 89.52 -5.68
N LEU A 306 113.31 88.26 -6.09
CA LEU A 306 114.62 87.60 -6.25
C LEU A 306 115.48 88.30 -7.31
N ALA A 307 114.89 88.72 -8.43
CA ALA A 307 115.61 89.51 -9.44
C ALA A 307 116.19 90.83 -8.90
N ALA A 308 115.48 91.51 -7.98
CA ALA A 308 115.97 92.71 -7.32
C ALA A 308 117.06 92.41 -6.26
N GLN A 309 117.04 91.23 -5.65
CA GLN A 309 118.06 90.78 -4.70
C GLN A 309 119.42 90.56 -5.40
N ASP A 310 119.42 90.05 -6.64
CA ASP A 310 120.66 89.82 -7.40
C ASP A 310 121.32 91.12 -7.89
N GLU A 311 120.56 92.19 -8.12
CA GLU A 311 121.10 93.52 -8.42
C GLU A 311 121.84 94.12 -7.20
N VAL A 312 121.39 93.83 -5.97
CA VAL A 312 122.12 94.17 -4.73
C VAL A 312 123.39 93.32 -4.58
N ASN A 313 123.31 92.02 -4.88
CA ASN A 313 124.46 91.10 -4.80
C ASN A 313 125.60 91.54 -5.75
N ALA A 314 125.27 92.09 -6.93
CA ALA A 314 126.25 92.63 -7.88
C ALA A 314 127.05 93.83 -7.35
N LEU A 315 126.47 94.62 -6.43
CA LEU A 315 127.14 95.80 -5.83
C LEU A 315 128.06 95.42 -4.66
N GLU A 316 127.77 94.36 -3.90
CA GLU A 316 128.66 93.88 -2.83
C GLU A 316 130.00 93.33 -3.35
N ALA A 317 130.04 92.82 -4.58
CA ALA A 317 131.22 92.20 -5.17
C ALA A 317 132.42 93.16 -5.32
N ALA A 318 132.19 94.48 -5.36
CA ALA A 318 133.22 95.49 -5.55
C ALA A 318 134.06 95.79 -4.29
N VAL A 319 133.64 95.35 -3.09
CA VAL A 319 134.19 95.86 -1.81
C VAL A 319 135.00 94.81 -1.03
N LYS A 320 134.82 93.50 -1.28
CA LYS A 320 135.39 92.41 -0.46
C LYS A 320 136.69 91.83 -1.02
N GLY A 321 137.52 92.68 -1.64
CA GLY A 321 138.78 92.31 -2.30
C GLY A 321 140.03 92.24 -1.39
N SER A 322 139.90 92.25 -0.06
CA SER A 322 141.07 92.19 0.84
C SER A 322 140.81 91.41 2.14
N ASN A 323 141.89 90.77 2.63
CA ASN A 323 142.06 90.17 3.96
C ASN A 323 141.48 88.77 4.21
N LEU A 324 141.96 87.79 3.42
CA LEU A 324 142.11 86.39 3.85
C LEU A 324 143.26 86.28 4.88
N ALA A 325 143.00 85.86 6.13
CA ALA A 325 143.96 85.26 7.08
C ALA A 325 143.37 84.94 8.48
N SER A 326 142.15 84.37 8.57
CA SER A 326 141.56 83.99 9.88
C SER A 326 140.61 82.77 9.82
N ALA A 327 140.58 82.05 8.70
CA ALA A 327 139.54 81.06 8.40
C ALA A 327 139.85 79.63 8.91
N GLU A 328 141.13 79.28 9.06
CA GLU A 328 141.55 77.87 9.13
C GLU A 328 141.26 77.21 10.49
N MET A 329 141.04 77.98 11.57
CA MET A 329 140.74 77.41 12.91
C MET A 329 139.24 77.25 13.21
N GLN A 330 138.34 77.56 12.26
CA GLN A 330 136.89 77.34 12.42
C GLN A 330 136.37 76.06 11.76
N GLN A 331 137.14 75.44 10.86
CA GLN A 331 136.65 74.36 10.00
C GLN A 331 136.41 73.03 10.76
N GLU A 332 137.28 72.69 11.72
CA GLU A 332 137.17 71.45 12.51
C GLU A 332 135.91 71.41 13.39
N LEU A 333 135.44 72.56 13.88
CA LEU A 333 134.24 72.66 14.72
C LEU A 333 132.93 72.48 13.93
N GLN A 334 132.96 72.61 12.60
CA GLN A 334 131.78 72.41 11.75
C GLN A 334 131.52 70.93 11.43
N GLY A 335 132.58 70.13 11.23
CA GLY A 335 132.44 68.70 10.92
C GLY A 335 131.67 67.91 11.99
N ALA A 336 131.88 68.24 13.27
CA ALA A 336 131.17 67.63 14.38
C ALA A 336 129.67 67.97 14.46
N LYS A 337 129.19 69.02 13.77
CA LYS A 337 127.76 69.38 13.73
C LYS A 337 126.97 68.62 12.67
N ALA A 338 127.58 68.29 11.53
CA ALA A 338 126.89 67.57 10.45
C ALA A 338 126.37 66.20 10.92
N LEU A 339 127.23 65.40 11.56
CA LEU A 339 126.91 64.06 12.05
C LEU A 339 125.78 64.03 13.11
N LEU A 340 125.53 65.14 13.81
CA LEU A 340 124.40 65.27 14.75
C LEU A 340 123.07 65.53 14.04
N GLN A 341 123.11 66.14 12.85
CA GLN A 341 121.92 66.45 12.05
C GLN A 341 121.44 65.21 11.27
N ASP A 342 122.37 64.39 10.77
CA ASP A 342 122.05 63.13 10.09
C ASP A 342 121.26 62.18 11.01
N VAL A 343 121.74 61.99 12.24
CA VAL A 343 121.09 61.13 13.26
C VAL A 343 119.70 61.66 13.67
N GLN A 344 119.46 62.97 13.61
CA GLN A 344 118.12 63.54 13.81
C GLN A 344 117.18 63.17 12.66
N SER A 345 117.65 63.23 11.41
CA SER A 345 116.85 62.86 10.23
C SER A 345 116.47 61.37 10.21
N GLU A 346 117.40 60.47 10.56
CA GLU A 346 117.08 59.03 10.69
C GLU A 346 116.06 58.77 11.80
N LEU A 347 116.14 59.51 12.91
CA LEU A 347 115.18 59.41 14.01
C LEU A 347 113.78 59.85 13.56
N GLU A 348 113.64 60.96 12.82
CA GLU A 348 112.35 61.44 12.27
C GLU A 348 111.77 60.48 11.22
N LEU A 349 112.62 59.89 10.37
CA LEU A 349 112.22 58.83 9.44
C LEU A 349 111.73 57.58 10.19
N SER A 350 112.38 57.18 11.30
CA SER A 350 111.93 56.07 12.13
C SER A 350 110.59 56.35 12.82
N GLN A 351 110.37 57.59 13.29
CA GLN A 351 109.12 57.99 13.95
C GLN A 351 107.95 58.04 12.96
N SER A 352 108.16 58.56 11.76
CA SER A 352 107.13 58.60 10.70
C SER A 352 106.81 57.19 10.18
N ALA A 353 107.79 56.31 10.02
CA ALA A 353 107.57 54.89 9.71
C ALA A 353 106.77 54.17 10.81
N LEU A 354 107.07 54.41 12.10
CA LEU A 354 106.30 53.88 13.23
C LEU A 354 104.87 54.44 13.29
N ALA A 355 104.66 55.70 12.91
CA ALA A 355 103.32 56.29 12.79
C ALA A 355 102.50 55.64 11.67
N GLN A 356 103.10 55.39 10.50
CA GLN A 356 102.46 54.65 9.40
C GLN A 356 102.13 53.21 9.81
N PHE A 357 103.05 52.50 10.48
CA PHE A 357 102.81 51.16 10.99
C PHE A 357 101.64 51.13 12.00
N ARG A 358 101.61 52.07 12.96
CA ARG A 358 100.47 52.25 13.89
C ARG A 358 99.15 52.50 13.15
N SER A 359 99.13 53.38 12.15
CA SER A 359 97.94 53.64 11.33
C SER A 359 97.45 52.36 10.60
N ASN A 360 98.37 51.56 10.07
CA ASN A 360 98.02 50.32 9.37
C ASN A 360 97.53 49.22 10.32
N VAL A 361 98.14 49.06 11.49
CA VAL A 361 97.64 48.16 12.56
C VAL A 361 96.26 48.60 13.05
N GLN A 362 96.02 49.91 13.19
CA GLN A 362 94.72 50.46 13.61
C GLN A 362 93.62 50.22 12.54
N LYS A 363 93.95 50.36 11.25
CA LYS A 363 93.07 49.98 10.13
C LYS A 363 92.78 48.47 10.11
N GLN A 364 93.78 47.63 10.34
CA GLN A 364 93.59 46.16 10.45
C GLN A 364 92.74 45.77 11.65
N GLY A 365 92.88 46.46 12.79
CA GLY A 365 92.01 46.28 13.96
C GLY A 365 90.54 46.61 13.64
N ALA A 366 90.29 47.68 12.89
CA ALA A 366 88.94 48.04 12.45
C ALA A 366 88.33 46.98 11.51
N THR A 367 89.09 46.53 10.48
CA THR A 367 88.56 45.51 9.56
C THR A 367 88.39 44.14 10.22
N LEU A 368 89.20 43.78 11.21
CA LEU A 368 88.95 42.59 12.04
C LEU A 368 87.67 42.73 12.86
N ALA A 369 87.46 43.86 13.55
CA ALA A 369 86.24 44.09 14.33
C ALA A 369 84.96 44.09 13.47
N ASP A 370 85.02 44.59 12.23
CA ASP A 370 83.88 44.52 11.30
C ASP A 370 83.67 43.10 10.72
N ASN A 371 84.74 42.34 10.50
CA ASN A 371 84.64 40.92 10.16
C ASN A 371 84.04 40.09 11.30
N GLU A 372 84.37 40.38 12.57
CA GLU A 372 83.76 39.73 13.73
C GLU A 372 82.26 40.00 13.82
N LYS A 373 81.83 41.27 13.65
CA LYS A 373 80.40 41.64 13.55
C LYS A 373 79.70 40.90 12.41
N ALA A 374 80.32 40.84 11.23
CA ALA A 374 79.77 40.14 10.07
C ALA A 374 79.65 38.63 10.29
N MET A 375 80.62 38.01 10.98
CA MET A 375 80.57 36.58 11.34
C MET A 375 79.54 36.30 12.45
N ALA A 376 79.35 37.19 13.42
CA ALA A 376 78.28 37.10 14.41
C ALA A 376 76.90 37.20 13.74
N ALA A 377 76.71 38.15 12.82
CA ALA A 377 75.47 38.29 12.06
C ALA A 377 75.17 37.03 11.19
N LYS A 378 76.19 36.44 10.56
CA LYS A 378 76.05 35.18 9.81
C LYS A 378 75.69 34.00 10.72
N LYS A 379 76.28 33.88 11.91
CA LYS A 379 75.89 32.85 12.90
C LYS A 379 74.42 32.96 13.28
N LEU A 380 73.98 34.17 13.65
CA LEU A 380 72.58 34.43 13.99
C LEU A 380 71.61 34.11 12.83
N ALA A 381 72.02 34.37 11.58
CA ALA A 381 71.24 34.01 10.39
C ALA A 381 71.15 32.49 10.19
N TYR A 382 72.25 31.75 10.36
CA TYR A 382 72.23 30.29 10.32
C TYR A 382 71.40 29.69 11.46
N GLU A 383 71.50 30.22 12.68
CA GLU A 383 70.71 29.79 13.84
C GLU A 383 69.21 29.92 13.55
N LYS A 384 68.75 31.07 13.02
CA LYS A 384 67.37 31.27 12.57
C LYS A 384 66.95 30.27 11.48
N GLN A 385 67.75 30.11 10.43
CA GLN A 385 67.47 29.14 9.37
C GLN A 385 67.39 27.70 9.90
N THR A 386 68.21 27.32 10.88
CA THR A 386 68.09 26.00 11.52
C THR A 386 66.81 25.85 12.35
N ALA A 387 66.37 26.91 13.05
CA ALA A 387 65.10 26.91 13.77
C ALA A 387 63.92 26.75 12.80
N GLU A 388 63.83 27.59 11.77
CA GLU A 388 62.83 27.53 10.70
C GLU A 388 62.77 26.14 10.04
N LEU A 389 63.94 25.53 9.76
CA LEU A 389 64.02 24.17 9.22
C LEU A 389 63.54 23.09 10.22
N THR A 390 63.73 23.28 11.54
CA THR A 390 63.17 22.34 12.54
C THR A 390 61.65 22.48 12.68
N GLU A 391 61.10 23.69 12.62
CA GLU A 391 59.65 23.92 12.64
C GLU A 391 58.98 23.36 11.38
N ALA A 392 59.55 23.61 10.20
CA ALA A 392 59.07 23.04 8.94
C ALA A 392 59.09 21.50 8.96
N ARG A 393 60.14 20.88 9.54
CA ARG A 393 60.19 19.42 9.75
C ARG A 393 59.09 18.93 10.67
N GLN A 394 58.84 19.61 11.80
CA GLN A 394 57.75 19.25 12.72
C GLN A 394 56.37 19.40 12.06
N HIS A 395 56.16 20.43 11.24
CA HIS A 395 54.93 20.61 10.48
C HIS A 395 54.70 19.48 9.48
N LEU A 396 55.72 19.15 8.68
CA LEU A 396 55.65 18.03 7.73
C LEU A 396 55.41 16.68 8.43
N GLU A 397 55.95 16.47 9.63
CA GLU A 397 55.72 15.23 10.38
C GLU A 397 54.29 15.16 10.95
N LYS A 398 53.70 16.28 11.37
CA LYS A 398 52.27 16.37 11.75
C LYS A 398 51.35 16.07 10.56
N GLU A 399 51.61 16.66 9.38
CA GLU A 399 50.82 16.39 8.18
C GLU A 399 50.97 14.93 7.69
N ARG A 400 52.17 14.34 7.79
CA ARG A 400 52.38 12.90 7.54
C ARG A 400 51.55 12.03 8.48
N GLN A 401 51.38 12.41 9.74
CA GLN A 401 50.52 11.68 10.68
C GLN A 401 49.04 11.81 10.32
N LYS A 402 48.55 13.01 9.96
CA LYS A 402 47.19 13.20 9.43
C LYS A 402 46.93 12.37 8.18
N VAL A 403 47.84 12.37 7.20
CA VAL A 403 47.72 11.56 5.98
C VAL A 403 47.69 10.06 6.28
N LYS A 404 48.46 9.57 7.26
CA LYS A 404 48.38 8.17 7.73
C LYS A 404 47.02 7.85 8.36
N ALA A 405 46.49 8.73 9.20
CA ALA A 405 45.16 8.56 9.81
C ALA A 405 44.05 8.54 8.74
N ASN A 406 44.05 9.50 7.82
CA ASN A 406 43.05 9.59 6.74
C ASN A 406 43.09 8.37 5.81
N ARG A 407 44.27 7.80 5.54
CA ARG A 407 44.38 6.53 4.79
C ARG A 407 43.78 5.35 5.53
N ALA A 408 44.03 5.23 6.84
CA ALA A 408 43.44 4.17 7.67
C ALA A 408 41.91 4.30 7.82
N GLU A 409 41.37 5.51 7.67
CA GLU A 409 39.93 5.77 7.65
C GLU A 409 39.30 5.44 6.28
N LEU A 410 39.95 5.84 5.18
CA LEU A 410 39.56 5.42 3.82
C LEU A 410 39.54 3.89 3.69
N GLU A 411 40.58 3.20 4.19
CA GLU A 411 40.62 1.73 4.21
C GLU A 411 39.47 1.10 5.03
N ARG A 412 38.94 1.78 6.06
CA ARG A 412 37.74 1.31 6.78
C ARG A 412 36.49 1.51 5.94
N GLN A 413 36.34 2.68 5.33
CA GLN A 413 35.19 3.01 4.49
C GLN A 413 35.12 2.11 3.24
N GLU A 414 36.25 1.81 2.59
CA GLU A 414 36.31 0.85 1.49
C GLU A 414 35.87 -0.56 1.92
N LYS A 415 36.30 -1.04 3.10
CA LYS A 415 35.89 -2.33 3.65
C LYS A 415 34.38 -2.34 3.93
N GLN A 416 33.84 -1.33 4.61
CA GLN A 416 32.41 -1.18 4.86
C GLN A 416 31.58 -1.10 3.56
N LEU A 417 32.03 -0.35 2.55
CA LEU A 417 31.38 -0.30 1.24
C LEU A 417 31.44 -1.65 0.52
N SER A 418 32.51 -2.42 0.68
CA SER A 418 32.60 -3.78 0.12
C SER A 418 31.62 -4.75 0.79
N GLU A 419 31.46 -4.66 2.11
CA GLU A 419 30.51 -5.46 2.89
C GLU A 419 29.07 -5.10 2.55
N GLN A 420 28.75 -3.80 2.47
CA GLN A 420 27.43 -3.31 2.03
C GLN A 420 27.12 -3.76 0.60
N ARG A 421 28.08 -3.71 -0.33
CA ARG A 421 27.90 -4.24 -1.70
C ARG A 421 27.60 -5.74 -1.70
N GLN A 422 28.28 -6.54 -0.89
CA GLN A 422 27.97 -7.97 -0.73
C GLN A 422 26.59 -8.22 -0.11
N GLN A 423 26.15 -7.39 0.85
CA GLN A 423 24.80 -7.48 1.43
C GLN A 423 23.72 -7.12 0.39
N MET A 424 23.92 -6.04 -0.37
CA MET A 424 23.02 -5.63 -1.45
C MET A 424 22.90 -6.69 -2.56
N GLU A 425 23.99 -7.40 -2.90
CA GLU A 425 23.95 -8.46 -3.91
C GLU A 425 23.27 -9.74 -3.38
N LYS A 426 23.39 -10.05 -2.09
CA LYS A 426 22.58 -11.09 -1.42
C LYS A 426 21.09 -10.74 -1.47
N LEU A 427 20.71 -9.50 -1.16
CA LEU A 427 19.32 -9.04 -1.23
C LEU A 427 18.77 -8.99 -2.67
N ARG A 428 19.60 -8.65 -3.66
CA ARG A 428 19.23 -8.73 -5.08
C ARG A 428 18.98 -10.16 -5.54
N THR A 429 19.83 -11.10 -5.14
CA THR A 429 19.70 -12.50 -5.55
C THR A 429 18.50 -13.18 -4.89
N THR A 430 18.18 -12.89 -3.61
CA THR A 430 16.91 -13.34 -3.01
C THR A 430 15.70 -12.71 -3.69
N ALA A 431 15.67 -11.38 -3.87
CA ALA A 431 14.56 -10.70 -4.55
C ALA A 431 14.36 -11.17 -6.00
N ALA A 432 15.42 -11.60 -6.70
CA ALA A 432 15.32 -12.20 -8.03
C ALA A 432 14.69 -13.61 -7.99
N ALA A 433 14.99 -14.41 -6.96
CA ALA A 433 14.36 -15.70 -6.71
C ALA A 433 12.88 -15.55 -6.33
N ASP A 434 12.55 -14.62 -5.43
CA ASP A 434 11.17 -14.32 -5.01
C ASP A 434 10.32 -13.86 -6.21
N ARG A 435 10.86 -12.94 -7.03
CA ARG A 435 10.23 -12.53 -8.31
C ARG A 435 10.03 -13.70 -9.28
N ARG A 436 10.88 -14.73 -9.25
CA ARG A 436 10.72 -15.96 -10.06
C ARG A 436 9.61 -16.86 -9.49
N MET A 437 9.55 -17.03 -8.17
CA MET A 437 8.51 -17.80 -7.48
C MET A 437 7.12 -17.17 -7.67
N VAL A 438 6.99 -15.85 -7.50
CA VAL A 438 5.73 -15.11 -7.74
C VAL A 438 5.28 -15.24 -9.20
N ARG A 439 6.19 -15.15 -10.19
CA ARG A 439 5.85 -15.43 -11.60
C ARG A 439 5.37 -16.87 -11.82
N GLY A 440 5.95 -17.84 -11.11
CA GLY A 440 5.48 -19.23 -11.10
C GLY A 440 4.03 -19.33 -10.62
N MET A 441 3.75 -18.87 -9.40
CA MET A 441 2.41 -18.89 -8.80
C MET A 441 1.37 -18.13 -9.65
N VAL A 442 1.73 -17.01 -10.27
CA VAL A 442 0.84 -16.28 -11.20
C VAL A 442 0.55 -17.09 -12.47
N SER A 443 1.51 -17.87 -12.98
CA SER A 443 1.28 -18.75 -14.13
C SER A 443 0.34 -19.91 -13.77
N GLU A 444 0.49 -20.49 -12.57
CA GLU A 444 -0.38 -21.55 -12.04
C GLU A 444 -1.80 -21.05 -11.75
N LEU A 445 -1.92 -19.85 -11.16
CA LEU A 445 -3.21 -19.16 -10.94
C LEU A 445 -3.95 -18.93 -12.27
N ASN A 446 -3.24 -18.51 -13.32
CA ASN A 446 -3.83 -18.36 -14.66
C ASN A 446 -4.25 -19.71 -15.27
N GLY A 447 -3.48 -20.78 -15.04
CA GLY A 447 -3.85 -22.15 -15.41
C GLY A 447 -5.09 -22.67 -14.68
N LEU A 448 -5.19 -22.40 -13.37
CA LEU A 448 -6.38 -22.67 -12.55
C LEU A 448 -7.59 -21.88 -13.05
N LYS A 449 -7.44 -20.56 -13.26
CA LYS A 449 -8.51 -19.68 -13.77
C LYS A 449 -8.99 -20.07 -15.17
N LYS A 450 -8.12 -20.65 -16.01
CA LYS A 450 -8.51 -21.26 -17.29
C LYS A 450 -9.32 -22.55 -17.07
N ARG A 451 -8.89 -23.43 -16.17
CA ARG A 451 -9.62 -24.68 -15.84
C ARG A 451 -11.01 -24.40 -15.24
N VAL A 452 -11.13 -23.42 -14.34
CA VAL A 452 -12.43 -22.99 -13.78
C VAL A 452 -13.37 -22.55 -14.88
N ARG A 453 -12.96 -21.60 -15.75
CA ARG A 453 -13.76 -21.16 -16.91
C ARG A 453 -14.17 -22.30 -17.85
N GLN A 454 -13.32 -23.31 -18.01
CA GLN A 454 -13.64 -24.50 -18.81
C GLN A 454 -14.68 -25.41 -18.11
N ALA A 455 -14.61 -25.54 -16.78
CA ALA A 455 -15.61 -26.23 -15.99
C ALA A 455 -16.95 -25.48 -15.96
N ASP A 456 -16.95 -24.15 -15.81
CA ASP A 456 -18.15 -23.30 -15.86
C ASP A 456 -18.88 -23.44 -17.21
N ALA A 457 -18.13 -23.42 -18.32
CA ALA A 457 -18.68 -23.62 -19.66
C ALA A 457 -19.21 -25.04 -19.88
N ALA A 458 -18.52 -26.06 -19.35
CA ALA A 458 -19.00 -27.45 -19.39
C ALA A 458 -20.28 -27.62 -18.55
N LEU A 459 -20.32 -27.05 -17.35
CA LEU A 459 -21.49 -27.09 -16.46
C LEU A 459 -22.70 -26.42 -17.12
N SER A 460 -22.51 -25.23 -17.69
CA SER A 460 -23.55 -24.51 -18.46
C SER A 460 -24.10 -25.37 -19.61
N ASN A 461 -23.22 -26.00 -20.39
CA ASN A 461 -23.64 -26.93 -21.46
C ASN A 461 -24.43 -28.13 -20.91
N THR A 462 -24.00 -28.75 -19.80
CA THR A 462 -24.76 -29.85 -19.18
C THR A 462 -26.10 -29.39 -18.59
N MET A 463 -26.20 -28.16 -18.08
CA MET A 463 -27.44 -27.59 -17.57
C MET A 463 -28.43 -27.32 -18.71
N LEU A 464 -27.97 -26.81 -19.85
CA LEU A 464 -28.79 -26.67 -21.07
C LEU A 464 -29.25 -28.04 -21.61
N GLN A 465 -28.40 -29.06 -21.59
CA GLN A 465 -28.78 -30.43 -21.94
C GLN A 465 -29.82 -31.02 -20.99
N LEU A 466 -29.70 -30.79 -19.68
CA LEU A 466 -30.69 -31.21 -18.68
C LEU A 466 -32.02 -30.47 -18.86
N GLN A 467 -32.00 -29.17 -19.15
CA GLN A 467 -33.21 -28.41 -19.48
C GLN A 467 -33.90 -28.97 -20.74
N LEU A 468 -33.15 -29.21 -21.82
CA LEU A 468 -33.68 -29.83 -23.05
C LEU A 468 -34.31 -31.20 -22.76
N LYS A 469 -33.61 -32.07 -22.02
CA LYS A 469 -34.11 -33.39 -21.65
C LYS A 469 -35.32 -33.33 -20.71
N SER A 470 -35.41 -32.32 -19.85
CA SER A 470 -36.61 -32.11 -19.03
C SER A 470 -37.81 -31.69 -19.88
N ALA A 471 -37.62 -30.89 -20.92
CA ALA A 471 -38.67 -30.49 -21.86
C ALA A 471 -39.13 -31.68 -22.74
N GLU A 472 -38.20 -32.50 -23.24
CA GLU A 472 -38.52 -33.77 -23.94
C GLU A 472 -39.33 -34.73 -23.03
N LEU A 473 -38.97 -34.85 -21.76
CA LEU A 473 -39.68 -35.68 -20.79
C LEU A 473 -41.09 -35.14 -20.49
N VAL A 474 -41.25 -33.81 -20.40
CA VAL A 474 -42.58 -33.18 -20.27
C VAL A 474 -43.43 -33.40 -21.53
N SER A 475 -42.87 -33.29 -22.74
CA SER A 475 -43.59 -33.58 -23.99
C SER A 475 -44.08 -35.02 -24.03
N SER A 476 -43.18 -35.98 -23.86
CA SER A 476 -43.53 -37.42 -23.85
C SER A 476 -44.50 -37.79 -22.73
N LYS A 477 -44.47 -37.10 -21.57
CA LYS A 477 -45.49 -37.27 -20.51
C LYS A 477 -46.86 -36.73 -20.93
N LEU A 478 -46.94 -35.60 -21.64
CA LEU A 478 -48.19 -35.06 -22.17
C LEU A 478 -48.74 -35.94 -23.30
N GLU A 479 -47.89 -36.46 -24.17
CA GLU A 479 -48.24 -37.43 -25.22
C GLU A 479 -48.81 -38.73 -24.62
N LEU A 480 -48.16 -39.28 -23.58
CA LEU A 480 -48.68 -40.44 -22.83
C LEU A 480 -50.00 -40.14 -22.12
N GLN A 481 -50.19 -38.92 -21.58
CA GLN A 481 -51.46 -38.51 -20.97
C GLN A 481 -52.58 -38.36 -22.01
N ALA A 482 -52.27 -37.83 -23.20
CA ALA A 482 -53.21 -37.75 -24.32
C ALA A 482 -53.63 -39.17 -24.77
N ALA A 483 -52.68 -40.04 -25.06
CA ALA A 483 -52.94 -41.44 -25.43
C ALA A 483 -53.73 -42.19 -24.34
N SER A 484 -53.43 -41.95 -23.06
CA SER A 484 -54.21 -42.51 -21.94
C SER A 484 -55.67 -42.02 -21.93
N SER A 485 -55.92 -40.76 -22.31
CA SER A 485 -57.28 -40.21 -22.43
C SER A 485 -58.03 -40.75 -23.65
N GLU A 486 -57.35 -40.99 -24.77
CA GLU A 486 -57.90 -41.65 -25.95
C GLU A 486 -58.27 -43.10 -25.67
N VAL A 487 -57.41 -43.85 -24.96
CA VAL A 487 -57.71 -45.23 -24.51
C VAL A 487 -58.91 -45.26 -23.56
N ALA A 488 -59.03 -44.30 -22.63
CA ALA A 488 -60.19 -44.19 -21.75
C ALA A 488 -61.48 -43.88 -22.54
N ALA A 489 -61.43 -42.95 -23.50
CA ALA A 489 -62.57 -42.63 -24.37
C ALA A 489 -62.98 -43.83 -25.25
N ALA A 490 -62.00 -44.57 -25.80
CA ALA A 490 -62.24 -45.79 -26.57
C ALA A 490 -62.84 -46.91 -25.70
N HIS A 491 -62.43 -47.04 -24.43
CA HIS A 491 -63.01 -48.00 -23.50
C HIS A 491 -64.48 -47.68 -23.17
N MET A 492 -64.81 -46.41 -22.89
CA MET A 492 -66.21 -45.98 -22.71
C MET A 492 -67.05 -46.25 -23.97
N ALA A 493 -66.53 -45.90 -25.15
CA ALA A 493 -67.22 -46.16 -26.42
C ALA A 493 -67.43 -47.66 -26.69
N LEU A 494 -66.50 -48.54 -26.28
CA LEU A 494 -66.68 -49.99 -26.34
C LEU A 494 -67.74 -50.47 -25.34
N GLN A 495 -67.77 -49.92 -24.13
CA GLN A 495 -68.79 -50.25 -23.12
C GLN A 495 -70.20 -49.84 -23.59
N ASP A 496 -70.36 -48.67 -24.20
CA ASP A 496 -71.62 -48.23 -24.82
C ASP A 496 -72.06 -49.19 -25.95
N LYS A 497 -71.10 -49.67 -26.76
CA LYS A 497 -71.37 -50.66 -27.83
C LYS A 497 -71.74 -52.03 -27.25
N GLU A 498 -71.13 -52.44 -26.15
CA GLU A 498 -71.46 -53.70 -25.47
C GLU A 498 -72.86 -53.64 -24.84
N VAL A 499 -73.23 -52.53 -24.20
CA VAL A 499 -74.61 -52.30 -23.72
C VAL A 499 -75.61 -52.28 -24.88
N ALA A 500 -75.27 -51.64 -26.01
CA ALA A 500 -76.12 -51.63 -27.20
C ALA A 500 -76.29 -53.05 -27.80
N LEU A 501 -75.23 -53.87 -27.83
CA LEU A 501 -75.30 -55.28 -28.24
C LEU A 501 -76.18 -56.08 -27.27
N GLN A 502 -76.02 -55.93 -25.96
CA GLN A 502 -76.88 -56.59 -24.97
C GLN A 502 -78.37 -56.18 -25.08
N MET A 503 -78.68 -54.99 -25.59
CA MET A 503 -80.06 -54.60 -25.92
C MET A 503 -80.55 -55.23 -27.22
N ALA A 504 -79.70 -55.30 -28.25
CA ALA A 504 -80.00 -55.99 -29.50
C ALA A 504 -80.24 -57.50 -29.27
N ASP A 505 -79.42 -58.17 -28.46
CA ASP A 505 -79.61 -59.58 -28.08
C ASP A 505 -80.94 -59.81 -27.35
N LYS A 506 -81.36 -58.88 -26.47
CA LYS A 506 -82.67 -58.94 -25.81
C LYS A 506 -83.82 -58.74 -26.80
N GLN A 507 -83.68 -57.88 -27.81
CA GLN A 507 -84.65 -57.71 -28.89
C GLN A 507 -84.71 -58.96 -29.79
N VAL A 508 -83.57 -59.56 -30.13
CA VAL A 508 -83.52 -60.83 -30.87
C VAL A 508 -84.17 -61.96 -30.05
N ALA A 509 -83.95 -62.02 -28.74
CA ALA A 509 -84.62 -62.97 -27.86
C ALA A 509 -86.15 -62.76 -27.80
N SER A 510 -86.64 -61.52 -27.72
CA SER A 510 -88.09 -61.24 -27.76
C SER A 510 -88.68 -61.63 -29.11
N LEU A 511 -88.04 -61.24 -30.23
CA LEU A 511 -88.46 -61.60 -31.58
C LEU A 511 -88.45 -63.12 -31.81
N LEU A 512 -87.49 -63.86 -31.27
CA LEU A 512 -87.49 -65.33 -31.29
C LEU A 512 -88.68 -65.91 -30.50
N SER A 513 -89.04 -65.30 -29.37
CA SER A 513 -90.22 -65.71 -28.59
C SER A 513 -91.53 -65.40 -29.34
N GLU A 514 -91.62 -64.25 -30.01
CA GLU A 514 -92.75 -63.85 -30.86
C GLU A 514 -92.89 -64.79 -32.06
N VAL A 515 -91.79 -65.12 -32.74
CA VAL A 515 -91.77 -66.11 -33.83
C VAL A 515 -92.20 -67.49 -33.33
N SER A 516 -91.83 -67.90 -32.12
CA SER A 516 -92.31 -69.17 -31.54
C SER A 516 -93.81 -69.14 -31.24
N HIS A 517 -94.33 -68.02 -30.74
CA HIS A 517 -95.76 -67.81 -30.49
C HIS A 517 -96.57 -67.74 -31.80
N VAL A 518 -96.04 -67.08 -32.84
CA VAL A 518 -96.64 -67.04 -34.19
C VAL A 518 -96.66 -68.44 -34.81
N LYS A 519 -95.60 -69.24 -34.68
CA LYS A 519 -95.59 -70.65 -35.10
C LYS A 519 -96.63 -71.49 -34.35
N ALA A 520 -96.79 -71.31 -33.05
CA ALA A 520 -97.82 -72.00 -32.27
C ALA A 520 -99.25 -71.59 -32.69
N ARG A 521 -99.47 -70.29 -32.96
CA ARG A 521 -100.74 -69.79 -33.52
C ARG A 521 -101.00 -70.31 -34.94
N LEU A 522 -99.97 -70.43 -35.78
CA LEU A 522 -100.07 -71.03 -37.10
C LEU A 522 -100.52 -72.49 -36.99
N ALA A 523 -99.83 -73.31 -36.20
CA ALA A 523 -100.20 -74.72 -35.97
C ALA A 523 -101.61 -74.87 -35.38
N SER A 524 -102.04 -73.95 -34.51
CA SER A 524 -103.43 -73.89 -34.02
C SER A 524 -104.41 -73.57 -35.15
N LYS A 525 -104.09 -72.65 -36.06
CA LYS A 525 -104.91 -72.32 -37.22
C LYS A 525 -104.89 -73.39 -38.30
N GLU A 526 -103.80 -74.14 -38.47
CA GLU A 526 -103.74 -75.34 -39.30
C GLU A 526 -104.63 -76.46 -38.72
N SER A 527 -104.65 -76.62 -37.38
CA SER A 527 -105.59 -77.54 -36.70
C SER A 527 -107.06 -77.09 -36.84
N GLU A 528 -107.34 -75.78 -36.73
CA GLU A 528 -108.68 -75.24 -37.00
C GLU A 528 -109.07 -75.40 -38.47
N LEU A 529 -108.16 -75.15 -39.43
CA LEU A 529 -108.41 -75.34 -40.85
C LEU A 529 -108.64 -76.82 -41.19
N ALA A 530 -107.89 -77.75 -40.60
CA ALA A 530 -108.12 -79.18 -40.78
C ALA A 530 -109.51 -79.60 -40.23
N LYS A 531 -109.94 -79.04 -39.09
CA LYS A 531 -111.30 -79.24 -38.55
C LYS A 531 -112.36 -78.63 -39.46
N LEU A 532 -112.16 -77.39 -39.91
CA LEU A 532 -113.09 -76.71 -40.82
C LEU A 532 -113.21 -77.44 -42.16
N GLN A 533 -112.09 -77.91 -42.72
CA GLN A 533 -112.04 -78.70 -43.95
C GLN A 533 -112.72 -80.07 -43.77
N ALA A 534 -112.57 -80.73 -42.62
CA ALA A 534 -113.33 -81.94 -42.30
C ALA A 534 -114.85 -81.64 -42.17
N THR A 535 -115.24 -80.53 -41.51
CA THR A 535 -116.66 -80.11 -41.48
C THR A 535 -117.17 -79.64 -42.84
N LEU A 536 -116.29 -79.18 -43.73
CA LEU A 536 -116.65 -78.76 -45.08
C LEU A 536 -116.83 -79.97 -45.99
N VAL A 537 -116.01 -81.01 -45.88
CA VAL A 537 -116.27 -82.33 -46.50
C VAL A 537 -117.61 -82.89 -45.98
N GLN A 538 -117.86 -82.85 -44.67
CA GLN A 538 -119.16 -83.25 -44.11
C GLN A 538 -120.32 -82.38 -44.62
N LYS A 539 -120.08 -81.09 -44.91
CA LYS A 539 -121.07 -80.18 -45.48
C LYS A 539 -121.26 -80.38 -46.98
N ASP A 540 -120.24 -80.80 -47.72
CA ASP A 540 -120.34 -81.16 -49.14
C ASP A 540 -121.01 -82.53 -49.31
N GLU A 541 -120.81 -83.48 -48.38
CA GLU A 541 -121.63 -84.68 -48.25
C GLU A 541 -123.10 -84.31 -48.00
N GLN A 542 -123.39 -83.43 -47.03
CA GLN A 542 -124.75 -82.92 -46.78
C GLN A 542 -125.32 -82.14 -47.97
N LEU A 543 -124.51 -81.35 -48.67
CA LEU A 543 -124.92 -80.64 -49.88
C LEU A 543 -125.12 -81.57 -51.07
N SER A 544 -124.43 -82.71 -51.16
CA SER A 544 -124.69 -83.72 -52.19
C SER A 544 -126.07 -84.35 -52.00
N ALA A 545 -126.46 -84.62 -50.75
CA ALA A 545 -127.82 -85.06 -50.40
C ALA A 545 -128.86 -83.96 -50.66
N ILE A 546 -128.63 -82.74 -50.17
CA ILE A 546 -129.53 -81.59 -50.38
C ILE A 546 -129.64 -81.24 -51.87
N ARG A 547 -128.63 -81.51 -52.70
CA ARG A 547 -128.70 -81.24 -54.15
C ARG A 547 -129.50 -82.30 -54.90
N ALA A 548 -129.44 -83.56 -54.47
CA ALA A 548 -130.38 -84.59 -54.92
C ALA A 548 -131.83 -84.25 -54.54
N ASP A 549 -132.07 -83.73 -53.32
CA ASP A 549 -133.37 -83.22 -52.89
C ASP A 549 -133.80 -81.93 -53.64
N PHE A 550 -132.85 -81.04 -53.94
CA PHE A 550 -133.11 -79.76 -54.62
C PHE A 550 -133.41 -79.95 -56.10
N ASP A 551 -132.72 -80.84 -56.81
CA ASP A 551 -133.03 -81.16 -58.21
C ASP A 551 -134.44 -81.80 -58.33
N ALA A 552 -134.93 -82.46 -57.26
CA ALA A 552 -136.31 -82.92 -57.15
C ALA A 552 -137.33 -81.79 -56.82
N GLN A 553 -136.90 -80.64 -56.30
CA GLN A 553 -137.74 -79.45 -56.02
C GLN A 553 -137.65 -78.35 -57.09
N SER A 554 -136.57 -78.33 -57.89
CA SER A 554 -136.28 -77.37 -58.96
C SER A 554 -137.35 -77.31 -60.06
N VAL A 555 -138.30 -78.25 -60.08
CA VAL A 555 -139.38 -78.36 -61.06
C VAL A 555 -140.56 -77.39 -60.77
N LYS A 556 -140.62 -76.71 -59.61
CA LYS A 556 -141.88 -76.08 -59.16
C LYS A 556 -141.94 -74.58 -58.84
N LEU A 557 -140.85 -73.84 -58.66
CA LEU A 557 -140.92 -72.41 -58.30
C LEU A 557 -139.92 -71.52 -59.07
N SER A 558 -140.21 -71.31 -60.35
CA SER A 558 -139.85 -70.06 -61.03
C SER A 558 -141.09 -69.17 -61.07
N GLU A 559 -141.16 -68.15 -60.21
CA GLU A 559 -141.58 -66.79 -60.61
C GLU A 559 -141.45 -65.77 -59.47
N ALA A 560 -140.77 -64.65 -59.77
CA ALA A 560 -140.76 -63.34 -59.09
C ALA A 560 -140.41 -63.26 -57.57
N GLY A 561 -139.75 -62.16 -57.17
CA GLY A 561 -139.45 -61.93 -55.74
C GLY A 561 -138.82 -60.58 -55.38
N SER A 562 -138.16 -59.91 -56.32
CA SER A 562 -137.74 -58.49 -56.28
C SER A 562 -137.09 -57.95 -54.99
N VAL A 563 -135.75 -57.81 -55.01
CA VAL A 563 -134.97 -57.14 -53.96
C VAL A 563 -135.44 -55.69 -53.78
N MET A 564 -135.93 -55.35 -52.58
CA MET A 564 -136.07 -53.94 -52.17
C MET A 564 -134.69 -53.38 -51.80
N SER A 565 -134.26 -52.33 -52.51
CA SER A 565 -133.04 -51.60 -52.21
C SER A 565 -133.27 -50.44 -51.23
N GLN A 566 -132.20 -50.00 -50.56
CA GLN A 566 -132.14 -48.78 -49.74
C GLN A 566 -132.89 -48.94 -48.38
N ILE A 567 -132.56 -48.20 -47.32
CA ILE A 567 -131.77 -46.96 -47.23
C ILE A 567 -130.61 -47.10 -46.24
N THR A 568 -129.38 -46.92 -46.74
CA THR A 568 -128.20 -46.58 -45.92
C THR A 568 -127.81 -45.12 -46.16
N SER A 569 -128.43 -44.20 -45.43
CA SER A 569 -127.93 -42.84 -45.23
C SER A 569 -128.72 -42.14 -44.13
N LEU A 570 -128.09 -41.85 -42.99
CA LEU A 570 -127.69 -40.47 -42.65
C LEU A 570 -126.82 -40.43 -41.39
N SER A 571 -125.70 -39.71 -41.51
CA SER A 571 -125.07 -38.87 -40.49
C SER A 571 -124.64 -39.48 -39.13
N GLN A 572 -123.35 -39.82 -39.04
CA GLN A 572 -122.34 -38.90 -38.46
C GLN A 572 -122.82 -37.91 -37.37
N ALA A 573 -122.31 -38.00 -36.13
CA ALA A 573 -121.35 -37.02 -35.57
C ALA A 573 -121.09 -37.14 -34.04
N LEU A 574 -119.84 -37.50 -33.69
CA LEU A 574 -118.96 -36.71 -32.82
C LEU A 574 -119.50 -36.16 -31.46
N VAL A 575 -119.75 -37.06 -30.51
CA VAL A 575 -119.72 -36.88 -29.03
C VAL A 575 -119.30 -38.26 -28.45
N ASP A 576 -118.61 -38.45 -27.31
CA ASP A 576 -118.39 -37.66 -26.08
C ASP A 576 -116.90 -37.61 -25.61
N ALA A 577 -116.62 -37.10 -24.40
CA ALA A 577 -115.27 -36.78 -23.87
C ALA A 577 -115.04 -37.18 -22.38
N ALA A 578 -113.80 -36.96 -21.85
CA ALA A 578 -113.45 -36.41 -20.51
C ALA A 578 -112.29 -37.08 -19.70
N GLY A 579 -111.59 -36.26 -18.88
CA GLY A 579 -110.77 -36.64 -17.69
C GLY A 579 -109.23 -36.70 -17.86
N GLY A 580 -108.37 -36.29 -16.91
CA GLY A 580 -108.56 -35.52 -15.65
C GLY A 580 -107.36 -35.58 -14.65
N ALA A 581 -107.12 -34.52 -13.84
CA ALA A 581 -106.08 -34.35 -12.77
C ALA A 581 -104.58 -34.43 -13.21
N GLY A 582 -103.52 -34.04 -12.46
CA GLY A 582 -103.26 -33.41 -11.14
C GLY A 582 -101.73 -33.39 -10.86
N VAL A 583 -101.10 -32.92 -9.74
CA VAL A 583 -101.46 -32.07 -8.58
C VAL A 583 -100.18 -31.73 -7.73
N ASN A 584 -100.18 -30.61 -6.96
CA ASN A 584 -99.28 -30.22 -5.83
C ASN A 584 -97.84 -29.64 -6.00
N VAL A 585 -97.34 -29.09 -4.87
CA VAL A 585 -96.19 -28.18 -4.63
C VAL A 585 -95.23 -28.81 -3.61
N ASP A 586 -93.93 -28.43 -3.61
CA ASP A 586 -93.01 -28.70 -2.49
C ASP A 586 -91.98 -27.56 -2.25
N GLU A 587 -92.42 -26.49 -1.60
CA GLU A 587 -91.71 -25.19 -1.52
C GLU A 587 -90.69 -25.11 -0.37
N SER A 588 -90.68 -26.08 0.55
CA SER A 588 -89.85 -26.05 1.76
C SER A 588 -88.39 -26.47 1.56
N SER A 589 -88.07 -27.18 0.46
CA SER A 589 -86.71 -27.68 0.22
C SER A 589 -85.79 -26.61 -0.38
N VAL A 590 -86.30 -25.87 -1.38
CA VAL A 590 -85.52 -24.91 -2.19
C VAL A 590 -84.93 -23.78 -1.34
N LEU A 591 -85.69 -23.25 -0.37
CA LEU A 591 -85.23 -22.17 0.52
C LEU A 591 -84.13 -22.58 1.51
N ALA A 592 -84.04 -23.86 1.88
CA ALA A 592 -82.95 -24.37 2.70
C ALA A 592 -81.68 -24.59 1.87
N GLN A 593 -81.83 -25.16 0.67
CA GLN A 593 -80.74 -25.48 -0.25
C GLN A 593 -80.07 -24.20 -0.79
N THR A 594 -80.87 -23.21 -1.22
CA THR A 594 -80.37 -21.90 -1.66
C THR A 594 -79.71 -21.09 -0.54
N ASN A 595 -80.20 -21.13 0.70
CA ASN A 595 -79.50 -20.51 1.83
C ASN A 595 -78.13 -21.16 2.07
N TYR A 596 -78.05 -22.49 2.07
CA TYR A 596 -76.78 -23.20 2.27
C TYR A 596 -75.76 -22.86 1.17
N GLU A 597 -76.22 -22.75 -0.08
CA GLU A 597 -75.38 -22.32 -1.21
C GLU A 597 -74.97 -20.85 -1.10
N LEU A 598 -75.86 -19.94 -0.70
CA LEU A 598 -75.54 -18.52 -0.45
C LEU A 598 -74.53 -18.33 0.70
N PHE A 599 -74.66 -19.06 1.81
CA PHE A 599 -73.65 -19.01 2.87
C PHE A 599 -72.30 -19.60 2.42
N ARG A 600 -72.31 -20.63 1.56
CA ARG A 600 -71.10 -21.22 0.97
C ARG A 600 -70.41 -20.28 -0.01
N THR A 601 -71.15 -19.59 -0.88
CA THR A 601 -70.57 -18.63 -1.85
C THR A 601 -70.13 -17.35 -1.16
N ASN A 602 -70.91 -16.79 -0.23
CA ASN A 602 -70.49 -15.62 0.56
C ASN A 602 -69.24 -15.91 1.40
N ARG A 603 -69.11 -17.13 1.97
CA ARG A 603 -67.90 -17.55 2.66
C ARG A 603 -66.70 -17.64 1.71
N ALA A 604 -66.86 -18.27 0.54
CA ALA A 604 -65.79 -18.38 -0.45
C ALA A 604 -65.38 -17.01 -1.04
N LEU A 605 -66.32 -16.06 -1.16
CA LEU A 605 -66.04 -14.67 -1.52
C LEU A 605 -65.24 -13.97 -0.41
N LEU A 606 -65.64 -14.09 0.86
CA LEU A 606 -64.93 -13.48 1.98
C LEU A 606 -63.51 -14.06 2.17
N GLU A 607 -63.35 -15.38 1.96
CA GLU A 607 -62.05 -16.05 1.97
C GLU A 607 -61.16 -15.53 0.81
N ARG A 608 -61.73 -15.33 -0.39
CA ARG A 608 -61.04 -14.74 -1.55
C ARG A 608 -60.73 -13.25 -1.40
N GLU A 609 -61.59 -12.47 -0.74
CA GLU A 609 -61.33 -11.06 -0.40
C GLU A 609 -60.17 -10.93 0.59
N LEU A 610 -60.12 -11.81 1.60
CA LEU A 610 -58.99 -11.89 2.54
C LEU A 610 -57.68 -12.32 1.85
N GLU A 611 -57.73 -13.22 0.87
CA GLU A 611 -56.59 -13.57 0.02
C GLU A 611 -56.13 -12.40 -0.85
N LEU A 612 -57.06 -11.65 -1.46
CA LEU A 612 -56.76 -10.46 -2.24
C LEU A 612 -56.15 -9.34 -1.38
N GLN A 613 -56.64 -9.14 -0.15
CA GLN A 613 -56.06 -8.20 0.82
C GLN A 613 -54.62 -8.60 1.17
N LYS A 614 -54.36 -9.87 1.52
CA LYS A 614 -53.00 -10.37 1.80
C LYS A 614 -52.07 -10.22 0.58
N MET A 615 -52.58 -10.45 -0.62
CA MET A 615 -51.81 -10.23 -1.86
C MET A 615 -51.50 -8.75 -2.10
N GLN A 616 -52.43 -7.84 -1.79
CA GLN A 616 -52.21 -6.39 -1.85
C GLN A 616 -51.22 -5.92 -0.77
N GLU A 617 -51.31 -6.44 0.45
CA GLU A 617 -50.35 -6.18 1.53
C GLU A 617 -48.93 -6.66 1.17
N MET A 618 -48.79 -7.89 0.62
CA MET A 618 -47.50 -8.37 0.12
C MET A 618 -46.99 -7.56 -1.08
N GLN A 619 -47.88 -7.08 -1.97
CA GLN A 619 -47.49 -6.20 -3.06
C GLN A 619 -47.00 -4.84 -2.55
N LEU A 620 -47.67 -4.24 -1.56
CA LEU A 620 -47.22 -3.01 -0.90
C LEU A 620 -45.87 -3.18 -0.21
N GLN A 621 -45.66 -4.29 0.53
CA GLN A 621 -44.38 -4.61 1.15
C GLN A 621 -43.27 -4.86 0.12
N ALA A 622 -43.58 -5.54 -0.98
CA ALA A 622 -42.63 -5.73 -2.08
C ALA A 622 -42.29 -4.42 -2.79
N VAL A 623 -43.25 -3.49 -2.95
CA VAL A 623 -42.99 -2.15 -3.49
C VAL A 623 -42.10 -1.36 -2.55
N SER A 624 -42.39 -1.31 -1.24
CA SER A 624 -41.54 -0.55 -0.30
C SER A 624 -40.12 -1.10 -0.21
N GLN A 625 -39.93 -2.43 -0.24
CA GLN A 625 -38.61 -3.05 -0.30
C GLN A 625 -37.86 -2.71 -1.60
N ASN A 626 -38.55 -2.65 -2.74
CA ASN A 626 -37.95 -2.21 -4.00
C ASN A 626 -37.61 -0.71 -4.00
N GLU A 627 -38.39 0.13 -3.32
CA GLU A 627 -38.11 1.56 -3.15
C GLU A 627 -36.90 1.79 -2.21
N GLU A 628 -36.79 1.04 -1.11
CA GLU A 628 -35.62 1.04 -0.22
C GLU A 628 -34.34 0.62 -0.99
N VAL A 629 -34.38 -0.50 -1.71
CA VAL A 629 -33.26 -0.96 -2.53
C VAL A 629 -32.94 0.03 -3.67
N ALA A 630 -33.93 0.68 -4.26
CA ALA A 630 -33.70 1.72 -5.27
C ALA A 630 -33.02 2.97 -4.68
N ALA A 631 -33.35 3.36 -3.45
CA ALA A 631 -32.71 4.45 -2.74
C ALA A 631 -31.26 4.11 -2.34
N GLU A 632 -31.00 2.90 -1.83
CA GLU A 632 -29.64 2.42 -1.57
C GLU A 632 -28.80 2.39 -2.85
N LEU A 633 -29.35 1.87 -3.96
CA LEU A 633 -28.69 1.86 -5.26
C LEU A 633 -28.44 3.28 -5.82
N ALA A 634 -29.28 4.27 -5.51
CA ALA A 634 -29.03 5.66 -5.85
C ALA A 634 -27.83 6.22 -5.05
N VAL A 635 -27.81 6.04 -3.73
CA VAL A 635 -26.69 6.47 -2.87
C VAL A 635 -25.38 5.80 -3.28
N VAL A 636 -25.40 4.50 -3.61
CA VAL A 636 -24.21 3.78 -4.10
C VAL A 636 -23.74 4.33 -5.46
N ARG A 637 -24.64 4.72 -6.37
CA ARG A 637 -24.27 5.36 -7.65
C ARG A 637 -23.62 6.73 -7.43
N ASP A 638 -24.18 7.55 -6.55
CA ASP A 638 -23.60 8.87 -6.25
C ASP A 638 -22.21 8.74 -5.61
N ILE A 639 -22.02 7.79 -4.69
CA ILE A 639 -20.70 7.46 -4.13
C ILE A 639 -19.74 7.02 -5.25
N LEU A 640 -20.15 6.14 -6.16
CA LEU A 640 -19.32 5.70 -7.28
C LEU A 640 -18.93 6.88 -8.19
N VAL A 641 -19.86 7.78 -8.54
CA VAL A 641 -19.56 8.98 -9.33
C VAL A 641 -18.55 9.90 -8.62
N THR A 642 -18.64 10.07 -7.29
CA THR A 642 -17.62 10.82 -6.55
C THR A 642 -16.25 10.13 -6.56
N LYS A 643 -16.20 8.79 -6.52
CA LYS A 643 -14.95 8.04 -6.55
C LYS A 643 -14.33 7.97 -7.94
N ASP A 644 -15.12 7.91 -9.00
CA ASP A 644 -14.62 8.07 -10.37
C ASP A 644 -14.05 9.48 -10.59
N ALA A 645 -14.69 10.53 -10.03
CA ALA A 645 -14.16 11.89 -10.06
C ALA A 645 -12.84 12.05 -9.27
N GLU A 646 -12.73 11.44 -8.08
CA GLU A 646 -11.46 11.38 -7.32
C GLU A 646 -10.37 10.63 -8.10
N LEU A 647 -10.72 9.53 -8.78
CA LEU A 647 -9.78 8.74 -9.57
C LEU A 647 -9.30 9.48 -10.82
N GLU A 648 -10.14 10.24 -11.51
CA GLU A 648 -9.70 11.10 -12.63
C GLU A 648 -8.82 12.27 -12.16
N GLN A 649 -9.12 12.88 -11.01
CA GLN A 649 -8.23 13.88 -10.41
C GLN A 649 -6.85 13.27 -10.08
N ALA A 650 -6.81 12.06 -9.53
CA ALA A 650 -5.57 11.33 -9.27
C ALA A 650 -4.81 10.99 -10.58
N ARG A 651 -5.52 10.55 -11.63
CA ARG A 651 -4.96 10.30 -12.98
C ARG A 651 -4.34 11.57 -13.58
N HIS A 652 -5.03 12.71 -13.51
CA HIS A 652 -4.50 13.98 -13.98
C HIS A 652 -3.27 14.45 -13.19
N MET A 653 -3.23 14.24 -11.87
CA MET A 653 -2.06 14.58 -11.05
C MET A 653 -0.86 13.66 -11.34
N LEU A 654 -1.09 12.37 -11.55
CA LEU A 654 -0.04 11.43 -11.99
C LEU A 654 0.49 11.81 -13.38
N ALA A 655 -0.40 12.09 -14.35
CA ALA A 655 0.01 12.52 -15.69
C ALA A 655 0.86 13.80 -15.68
N ARG A 656 0.55 14.77 -14.80
CA ARG A 656 1.39 15.96 -14.58
C ARG A 656 2.77 15.59 -14.04
N LYS A 657 2.86 14.70 -13.05
CA LYS A 657 4.15 14.27 -12.48
C LYS A 657 4.98 13.40 -13.43
N GLU A 658 4.34 12.58 -14.27
CA GLU A 658 5.04 11.91 -15.38
C GLU A 658 5.60 12.93 -16.37
N GLU A 659 4.86 14.00 -16.69
CA GLU A 659 5.29 15.02 -17.64
C GLU A 659 6.43 15.91 -17.10
N GLU A 660 6.40 16.23 -15.81
CA GLU A 660 7.54 16.83 -15.11
C GLU A 660 8.78 15.91 -15.17
N LEU A 661 8.61 14.61 -14.89
CA LEU A 661 9.69 13.63 -14.95
C LEU A 661 10.24 13.47 -16.38
N ARG A 662 9.41 13.52 -17.43
CA ARG A 662 9.85 13.53 -18.83
C ARG A 662 10.73 14.74 -19.13
N ARG A 663 10.32 15.95 -18.72
CA ARG A 663 11.11 17.19 -18.92
C ARG A 663 12.42 17.18 -18.14
N LEU A 664 12.42 16.60 -16.94
CA LEU A 664 13.65 16.40 -16.17
C LEU A 664 14.58 15.40 -16.88
N LEU A 665 14.05 14.29 -17.40
CA LEU A 665 14.83 13.32 -18.18
C LEU A 665 15.43 13.94 -19.45
N THR A 666 14.67 14.70 -20.25
CA THR A 666 15.24 15.37 -21.44
C THR A 666 16.31 16.38 -21.06
N ARG A 667 16.12 17.17 -20.00
CA ARG A 667 17.18 18.08 -19.46
C ARG A 667 18.43 17.33 -18.98
N TRP A 668 18.29 16.10 -18.46
CA TRP A 668 19.43 15.26 -18.08
C TRP A 668 20.13 14.67 -19.31
N GLU A 669 19.37 14.20 -20.31
CA GLU A 669 19.90 13.70 -21.60
C GLU A 669 20.62 14.81 -22.38
N GLU A 670 20.07 16.03 -22.38
CA GLU A 670 20.70 17.24 -22.94
C GLU A 670 22.02 17.58 -22.24
N ARG A 671 22.06 17.53 -20.90
CA ARG A 671 23.30 17.76 -20.12
C ARG A 671 24.32 16.64 -20.28
N GLU A 672 23.90 15.39 -20.40
CA GLU A 672 24.80 14.27 -20.73
C GLU A 672 25.38 14.44 -22.14
N ALA A 673 24.58 14.83 -23.12
CA ALA A 673 25.04 15.15 -24.47
C ALA A 673 26.04 16.32 -24.49
N GLN A 674 25.77 17.40 -23.74
CA GLN A 674 26.70 18.54 -23.57
C GLN A 674 28.03 18.10 -22.94
N LEU A 675 28.00 17.26 -21.90
CA LEU A 675 29.21 16.73 -21.25
C LEU A 675 29.99 15.77 -22.17
N VAL A 676 29.30 14.99 -23.01
CA VAL A 676 29.93 14.16 -24.03
C VAL A 676 30.57 15.02 -25.12
N GLN A 677 29.91 16.09 -25.57
CA GLN A 677 30.44 17.04 -26.55
C GLN A 677 31.69 17.76 -26.02
N ALA A 678 31.61 18.37 -24.84
CA ALA A 678 32.74 19.04 -24.20
C ALA A 678 33.92 18.08 -23.98
N ARG A 679 33.63 16.80 -23.66
CA ARG A 679 34.66 15.76 -23.58
C ARG A 679 35.27 15.43 -24.94
N THR A 680 34.53 15.43 -26.04
CA THR A 680 35.12 15.27 -27.38
C THR A 680 35.94 16.48 -27.81
N GLU A 681 35.49 17.70 -27.50
CA GLU A 681 36.21 18.95 -27.77
C GLU A 681 37.55 18.97 -27.04
N VAL A 682 37.58 18.71 -25.72
CA VAL A 682 38.83 18.59 -24.94
C VAL A 682 39.74 17.47 -25.46
N ILE A 683 39.18 16.38 -25.99
CA ILE A 683 39.97 15.29 -26.62
C ILE A 683 40.60 15.75 -27.95
N ASP A 684 39.91 16.58 -28.73
CA ASP A 684 40.40 17.09 -30.01
C ASP A 684 41.37 18.28 -29.84
N GLU A 685 41.15 19.14 -28.83
CA GLU A 685 42.14 20.10 -28.34
C GLU A 685 43.41 19.39 -27.86
N ALA A 686 43.30 18.33 -27.06
CA ALA A 686 44.45 17.55 -26.61
C ALA A 686 45.22 16.92 -27.79
N LYS A 687 44.52 16.43 -28.82
CA LYS A 687 45.16 16.01 -30.08
C LYS A 687 45.88 17.19 -30.74
N GLY A 688 45.24 18.35 -30.86
CA GLY A 688 45.83 19.58 -31.41
C GLY A 688 47.10 20.01 -30.67
N LEU A 689 47.09 19.98 -29.33
CA LEU A 689 48.28 20.23 -28.51
C LEU A 689 49.37 19.19 -28.74
N THR A 690 49.05 17.90 -28.89
CA THR A 690 50.07 16.88 -29.22
C THR A 690 50.63 17.03 -30.63
N THR A 691 49.85 17.48 -31.63
CA THR A 691 50.37 17.73 -32.98
C THR A 691 51.20 19.01 -33.04
N LEU A 692 50.79 20.08 -32.35
CA LEU A 692 51.61 21.29 -32.15
C LEU A 692 52.92 20.97 -31.41
N HIS A 693 52.89 20.17 -30.36
CA HIS A 693 54.10 19.74 -29.66
C HIS A 693 55.02 18.87 -30.54
N ALA A 694 54.45 18.00 -31.39
CA ALA A 694 55.21 17.24 -32.37
C ALA A 694 55.78 18.10 -33.51
N LEU A 695 55.12 19.21 -33.87
CA LEU A 695 55.65 20.21 -34.81
C LEU A 695 56.74 21.06 -34.17
N ALA A 696 56.59 21.48 -32.91
CA ALA A 696 57.61 22.19 -32.15
C ALA A 696 58.88 21.31 -31.96
N ALA A 697 58.71 20.04 -31.64
CA ALA A 697 59.82 19.07 -31.58
C ALA A 697 60.56 18.89 -32.91
N LYS A 698 59.85 19.01 -34.05
CA LYS A 698 60.47 19.02 -35.39
C LYS A 698 61.12 20.38 -35.73
N GLY A 699 60.53 21.50 -35.31
CA GLY A 699 61.11 22.84 -35.48
C GLY A 699 62.41 23.02 -34.69
N GLY A 700 62.49 22.45 -33.49
CA GLY A 700 63.70 22.43 -32.66
C GLY A 700 64.91 21.75 -33.33
N ALA A 701 64.68 20.85 -34.29
CA ALA A 701 65.74 20.21 -35.07
C ALA A 701 66.32 21.09 -36.20
N VAL A 702 65.70 22.24 -36.50
CA VAL A 702 66.14 23.18 -37.55
C VAL A 702 66.77 24.45 -36.95
N ALA A 703 66.49 24.77 -35.69
CA ALA A 703 66.99 25.96 -34.98
C ALA A 703 68.49 25.91 -34.58
N ALA A 704 69.29 25.02 -35.16
CA ALA A 704 70.70 24.82 -34.82
C ALA A 704 71.69 25.76 -35.57
N THR A 705 71.21 26.56 -36.52
CA THR A 705 72.05 27.48 -37.32
C THR A 705 71.42 28.86 -37.48
N ASN A 706 72.24 29.90 -37.35
CA ASN A 706 71.94 31.33 -37.52
C ASN A 706 71.00 31.96 -36.48
N GLY A 707 71.59 32.45 -35.38
CA GLY A 707 70.88 33.38 -34.50
C GLY A 707 70.78 34.77 -35.11
N ASN A 708 69.55 35.26 -35.34
CA ASN A 708 69.27 36.70 -35.45
C ASN A 708 67.77 37.01 -35.30
N GLY A 709 67.41 37.94 -34.41
CA GLY A 709 66.21 38.78 -34.42
C GLY A 709 64.78 38.17 -34.34
N ALA A 710 64.55 36.92 -34.76
CA ALA A 710 63.19 36.42 -34.98
C ALA A 710 62.40 36.07 -33.70
N GLY A 711 63.08 35.58 -32.66
CA GLY A 711 62.43 35.01 -31.47
C GLY A 711 61.55 35.99 -30.69
N GLY A 712 61.93 37.28 -30.61
CA GLY A 712 61.17 38.28 -29.86
C GLY A 712 59.76 38.47 -30.39
N LYS A 713 59.58 38.54 -31.72
CA LYS A 713 58.25 38.70 -32.33
C LYS A 713 57.37 37.46 -32.18
N VAL A 714 57.97 36.27 -32.12
CA VAL A 714 57.22 35.02 -31.86
C VAL A 714 56.73 34.98 -30.41
N ILE A 715 57.55 35.44 -29.45
CA ILE A 715 57.12 35.56 -28.05
C ILE A 715 56.00 36.61 -27.92
N GLU A 716 56.17 37.79 -28.51
CA GLU A 716 55.18 38.88 -28.49
C GLU A 716 53.85 38.48 -29.18
N GLN A 717 53.90 37.65 -30.23
CA GLN A 717 52.71 37.05 -30.85
C GLN A 717 52.04 35.99 -29.96
N LEU A 718 52.82 35.12 -29.31
CA LEU A 718 52.28 34.11 -28.39
C LEU A 718 51.66 34.75 -27.13
N GLU A 719 52.22 35.83 -26.62
CA GLU A 719 51.65 36.61 -25.51
C GLU A 719 50.29 37.23 -25.89
N ILE A 720 50.16 37.72 -27.14
CA ILE A 720 48.88 38.22 -27.68
C ILE A 720 47.86 37.08 -27.89
N GLU A 721 48.30 35.90 -28.36
CA GLU A 721 47.41 34.74 -28.52
C GLU A 721 46.96 34.17 -27.17
N VAL A 722 47.82 34.15 -26.14
CA VAL A 722 47.44 33.79 -24.76
C VAL A 722 46.40 34.78 -24.22
N ALA A 723 46.65 36.09 -24.29
CA ALA A 723 45.71 37.10 -23.83
C ALA A 723 44.34 37.03 -24.57
N ARG A 724 44.36 36.60 -25.84
CA ARG A 724 43.14 36.35 -26.62
C ARG A 724 42.38 35.12 -26.12
N LEU A 725 43.06 34.00 -25.85
CA LEU A 725 42.43 32.78 -25.33
C LEU A 725 41.89 32.98 -23.90
N GLU A 726 42.56 33.77 -23.07
CA GLU A 726 42.05 34.22 -21.76
C GLU A 726 40.77 35.07 -21.90
N ALA A 727 40.71 35.95 -22.92
CA ALA A 727 39.50 36.73 -23.21
C ALA A 727 38.34 35.86 -23.76
N GLU A 728 38.62 34.90 -24.65
CA GLU A 728 37.62 34.00 -25.22
C GLU A 728 37.05 33.03 -24.15
N THR A 729 37.89 32.48 -23.27
CA THR A 729 37.45 31.65 -22.13
C THR A 729 36.64 32.44 -21.10
N ALA A 730 37.03 33.69 -20.79
CA ALA A 730 36.22 34.58 -19.96
C ALA A 730 34.84 34.88 -20.57
N LEU A 731 34.74 34.97 -21.90
CA LEU A 731 33.47 35.17 -22.62
C LEU A 731 32.55 33.96 -22.48
N VAL A 732 33.08 32.74 -22.59
CA VAL A 732 32.31 31.49 -22.38
C VAL A 732 31.85 31.33 -20.92
N ALA A 733 32.68 31.73 -19.96
CA ALA A 733 32.31 31.78 -18.55
C ALA A 733 31.16 32.77 -18.26
N LEU A 734 31.16 33.94 -18.92
CA LEU A 734 30.05 34.89 -18.84
C LEU A 734 28.78 34.37 -19.52
N GLN A 735 28.89 33.71 -20.68
CA GLN A 735 27.74 33.12 -21.38
C GLN A 735 27.05 32.06 -20.53
N SER A 736 27.80 31.09 -19.99
CA SER A 736 27.25 30.06 -19.09
C SER A 736 26.60 30.63 -17.83
N LEU A 737 27.16 31.69 -17.23
CA LEU A 737 26.52 32.41 -16.13
C LEU A 737 25.19 33.07 -16.54
N THR A 738 25.12 33.69 -17.73
CA THR A 738 23.85 34.26 -18.23
C THR A 738 22.81 33.17 -18.50
N GLN A 739 23.23 32.00 -18.98
CA GLN A 739 22.35 30.87 -19.27
C GLN A 739 21.77 30.26 -17.98
N LEU A 740 22.60 30.05 -16.95
CA LEU A 740 22.13 29.67 -15.60
C LEU A 740 21.16 30.70 -14.99
N SER A 741 21.38 32.00 -15.24
CA SER A 741 20.46 33.06 -14.79
C SER A 741 19.10 33.05 -15.52
N HIS A 742 19.04 32.44 -16.71
CA HIS A 742 17.79 32.21 -17.45
C HIS A 742 17.05 30.97 -16.92
N GLU A 743 17.76 29.86 -16.72
CA GLU A 743 17.20 28.62 -16.16
C GLU A 743 16.56 28.87 -14.78
N LEU A 744 17.26 29.57 -13.88
CA LEU A 744 16.73 29.95 -12.57
C LEU A 744 15.52 30.90 -12.65
N ARG A 745 15.38 31.68 -13.73
CA ARG A 745 14.21 32.53 -13.97
C ARG A 745 13.00 31.73 -14.46
N GLU A 746 13.21 30.75 -15.33
CA GLU A 746 12.13 29.88 -15.82
C GLU A 746 11.59 28.97 -14.71
N GLU A 747 12.45 28.45 -13.84
CA GLU A 747 12.01 27.64 -12.69
C GLU A 747 11.18 28.48 -11.70
N CYS A 748 11.53 29.75 -11.48
CA CYS A 748 10.72 30.71 -10.71
C CYS A 748 9.35 31.05 -11.34
N ILE A 749 9.09 30.70 -12.60
CA ILE A 749 7.82 30.94 -13.30
C ILE A 749 6.91 29.71 -13.28
N VAL A 750 7.48 28.50 -13.17
CA VAL A 750 6.72 27.24 -13.14
C VAL A 750 6.17 26.95 -11.72
N ASP A 751 6.95 27.22 -10.67
CA ASP A 751 6.49 27.10 -9.29
C ASP A 751 5.69 28.34 -8.85
N GLY A 752 4.36 28.26 -9.02
CA GLY A 752 3.39 29.34 -8.77
C GLY A 752 3.18 29.75 -7.31
N THR A 753 4.25 29.86 -6.51
CA THR A 753 4.24 30.15 -5.07
C THR A 753 5.08 31.37 -4.65
N CYS A 754 5.22 32.36 -5.54
CA CYS A 754 5.83 33.67 -5.22
C CYS A 754 4.84 34.82 -5.44
N ARG A 755 4.05 35.15 -4.41
CA ARG A 755 3.23 36.38 -4.36
C ARG A 755 4.00 37.48 -3.64
N ALA A 756 4.72 38.31 -4.39
CA ALA A 756 5.38 39.51 -3.89
C ALA A 756 5.18 40.66 -4.88
N ASP A 757 4.55 41.74 -4.43
CA ASP A 757 4.27 42.90 -5.26
C ASP A 757 5.56 43.73 -5.50
N VAL A 758 6.03 43.77 -6.75
CA VAL A 758 7.03 44.75 -7.21
C VAL A 758 6.56 45.38 -8.52
N SER A 759 5.70 46.39 -8.40
CA SER A 759 5.48 47.35 -9.49
C SER A 759 6.66 48.32 -9.55
N ASN A 760 7.47 48.21 -10.60
CA ASN A 760 8.15 49.34 -11.24
C ASN A 760 8.73 48.93 -12.60
N ASP A 761 8.55 49.79 -13.59
CA ASP A 761 8.95 49.53 -14.98
C ASP A 761 10.48 49.62 -15.20
N VAL A 762 11.04 48.66 -15.94
CA VAL A 762 11.89 48.96 -17.11
C VAL A 762 11.62 47.90 -18.18
N SER A 763 10.97 48.27 -19.27
CA SER A 763 10.79 47.37 -20.43
C SER A 763 12.11 47.07 -21.12
N LEU A 764 12.34 45.80 -21.49
CA LEU A 764 13.58 45.27 -22.08
C LEU A 764 13.75 45.66 -23.57
N ALA A 765 13.62 46.95 -23.89
CA ALA A 765 13.70 47.50 -25.25
C ALA A 765 14.86 48.50 -25.46
N GLY A 766 15.49 48.99 -24.38
CA GLY A 766 16.50 50.07 -24.46
C GLY A 766 17.94 49.63 -24.75
N VAL A 767 18.25 48.33 -24.75
CA VAL A 767 19.65 47.83 -24.69
C VAL A 767 20.24 47.49 -26.07
N LEU A 768 19.42 47.31 -27.11
CA LEU A 768 19.86 46.88 -28.45
C LEU A 768 20.01 48.01 -29.48
N ALA A 769 20.06 49.27 -29.05
CA ALA A 769 20.08 50.45 -29.93
C ALA A 769 21.23 51.45 -29.65
N ALA A 770 22.25 51.07 -28.87
CA ALA A 770 23.29 51.98 -28.36
C ALA A 770 24.70 51.74 -28.97
N ALA A 771 24.78 51.33 -30.24
CA ALA A 771 26.04 51.01 -30.93
C ALA A 771 26.46 52.03 -32.01
N ALA A 772 25.78 53.19 -32.09
CA ALA A 772 26.11 54.26 -33.05
C ALA A 772 25.90 55.65 -32.43
N THR A 773 26.80 56.58 -32.78
CA THR A 773 26.83 58.03 -32.42
C THR A 773 26.99 58.40 -30.94
N ALA A 774 28.12 59.06 -30.66
CA ALA A 774 28.30 60.01 -29.55
C ALA A 774 27.84 61.43 -30.00
N PRO A 775 27.80 62.48 -29.15
CA PRO A 775 28.21 62.55 -27.74
C PRO A 775 27.17 63.15 -26.76
N ALA A 776 27.21 62.75 -25.49
CA ALA A 776 26.39 63.35 -24.41
C ALA A 776 27.04 63.30 -23.01
N ALA A 777 28.37 63.17 -22.93
CA ALA A 777 29.10 62.83 -21.69
C ALA A 777 30.09 63.92 -21.22
N ALA A 778 29.71 65.20 -21.31
CA ALA A 778 30.56 66.33 -20.88
C ALA A 778 30.03 67.08 -19.64
N ASP A 779 28.71 67.32 -19.55
CA ASP A 779 28.10 68.18 -18.52
C ASP A 779 28.09 67.57 -17.10
N GLY A 780 28.37 66.27 -16.97
CA GLY A 780 28.46 65.57 -15.68
C GLY A 780 29.77 65.86 -14.94
N GLU A 781 30.89 65.86 -15.66
CA GLU A 781 32.24 65.99 -15.06
C GLU A 781 32.53 67.42 -14.63
N VAL A 782 32.05 68.43 -15.38
CA VAL A 782 32.18 69.85 -15.03
C VAL A 782 31.60 70.14 -13.64
N LYS A 783 30.41 69.60 -13.34
CA LYS A 783 29.75 69.80 -12.03
C LYS A 783 30.48 69.12 -10.87
N GLN A 784 31.14 67.99 -11.12
CA GLN A 784 31.99 67.34 -10.11
C GLN A 784 33.27 68.14 -9.85
N LEU A 785 33.87 68.75 -10.89
CA LEU A 785 35.03 69.62 -10.75
C LEU A 785 34.70 70.92 -9.99
N GLU A 786 33.51 71.49 -10.18
CA GLU A 786 33.07 72.67 -9.41
C GLU A 786 32.85 72.34 -7.93
N GLN A 787 32.20 71.21 -7.60
CA GLN A 787 32.06 70.76 -6.21
C GLN A 787 33.41 70.45 -5.52
N LEU A 788 34.35 69.83 -6.24
CA LEU A 788 35.70 69.58 -5.72
C LEU A 788 36.50 70.87 -5.49
N LYS A 789 36.30 71.90 -6.32
CA LYS A 789 36.93 73.21 -6.16
C LYS A 789 36.39 73.96 -4.94
N GLU A 790 35.09 73.87 -4.67
CA GLU A 790 34.47 74.47 -3.49
C GLU A 790 34.95 73.81 -2.19
N GLN A 791 35.00 72.46 -2.17
CA GLN A 791 35.59 71.69 -1.06
C GLN A 791 37.09 71.98 -0.84
N LEU A 792 37.83 72.39 -1.87
CA LEU A 792 39.23 72.77 -1.71
C LEU A 792 39.36 74.09 -0.92
N ASN A 793 38.55 75.09 -1.27
CA ASN A 793 38.55 76.40 -0.62
C ASN A 793 38.21 76.30 0.88
N GLU A 794 37.25 75.44 1.26
CA GLU A 794 36.92 75.18 2.66
C GLU A 794 38.10 74.58 3.44
N ARG A 795 38.89 73.70 2.80
CA ARG A 795 40.07 73.08 3.42
C ARG A 795 41.24 74.05 3.56
N ASP A 796 41.40 74.99 2.62
CA ASP A 796 42.40 76.05 2.74
C ASP A 796 42.05 77.05 3.85
N ALA A 797 40.76 77.40 4.01
CA ALA A 797 40.29 78.19 5.15
C ALA A 797 40.53 77.48 6.50
N ALA A 798 40.30 76.15 6.56
CA ALA A 798 40.63 75.34 7.74
C ALA A 798 42.15 75.25 7.99
N LEU A 799 42.99 75.29 6.95
CA LEU A 799 44.45 75.32 7.06
C LEU A 799 44.98 76.64 7.62
N GLU A 800 44.41 77.79 7.26
CA GLU A 800 44.78 79.07 7.87
C GLU A 800 44.38 79.14 9.36
N LEU A 801 43.22 78.59 9.73
CA LEU A 801 42.84 78.42 11.15
C LEU A 801 43.83 77.50 11.89
N ALA A 802 44.28 76.41 11.27
CA ALA A 802 45.29 75.52 11.84
C ALA A 802 46.68 76.20 11.98
N LYS A 803 47.07 77.07 11.05
CA LYS A 803 48.28 77.90 11.17
C LYS A 803 48.15 78.89 12.33
N GLY A 804 47.03 79.59 12.47
CA GLY A 804 46.77 80.48 13.61
C GLY A 804 46.85 79.77 14.97
N ALA A 805 46.37 78.52 15.04
CA ALA A 805 46.53 77.67 16.22
C ALA A 805 48.00 77.25 16.46
N MET A 806 48.74 76.89 15.40
CA MET A 806 50.16 76.55 15.47
C MET A 806 51.05 77.74 15.90
N ASP A 807 50.76 78.95 15.43
CA ASP A 807 51.47 80.17 15.85
C ASP A 807 51.16 80.53 17.31
N SER A 808 49.91 80.29 17.74
CA SER A 808 49.50 80.45 19.15
C SER A 808 50.22 79.45 20.06
N LEU A 809 50.31 78.18 19.65
CA LEU A 809 51.10 77.15 20.33
C LEU A 809 52.62 77.44 20.30
N THR A 810 53.13 78.02 19.22
CA THR A 810 54.54 78.41 19.10
C THR A 810 54.88 79.60 20.00
N ARG A 811 53.94 80.53 20.19
CA ARG A 811 54.06 81.58 21.22
C ARG A 811 54.01 81.00 22.64
N LEU A 812 53.04 80.13 22.94
CA LEU A 812 52.96 79.47 24.26
C LEU A 812 54.21 78.64 24.57
N THR A 813 54.76 77.90 23.59
CA THR A 813 56.01 77.14 23.77
C THR A 813 57.20 78.06 24.02
N LYS A 814 57.30 79.20 23.31
CA LYS A 814 58.34 80.21 23.58
C LYS A 814 58.18 80.85 24.96
N GLN A 815 56.95 81.09 25.41
CA GLN A 815 56.65 81.62 26.74
C GLN A 815 57.08 80.61 27.82
N LEU A 816 56.67 79.35 27.68
CA LEU A 816 57.04 78.26 28.60
C LEU A 816 58.55 77.99 28.64
N VAL A 817 59.29 78.18 27.54
CA VAL A 817 60.76 78.06 27.53
C VAL A 817 61.43 79.21 28.29
N VAL A 818 60.87 80.43 28.24
CA VAL A 818 61.33 81.56 29.06
C VAL A 818 60.99 81.35 30.54
N ASP A 819 59.76 80.95 30.84
CA ASP A 819 59.28 80.71 32.21
C ASP A 819 59.97 79.48 32.88
N ALA A 820 60.52 78.55 32.09
CA ALA A 820 61.26 77.39 32.58
C ALA A 820 62.76 77.64 32.83
N GLY A 821 63.31 78.79 32.46
CA GLY A 821 64.69 79.19 32.80
C GLY A 821 65.81 78.33 32.18
N VAL A 822 65.58 77.70 31.02
CA VAL A 822 66.58 76.85 30.34
C VAL A 822 67.39 77.69 29.35
N ASP A 823 68.59 78.11 29.78
CA ASP A 823 69.49 78.95 29.01
C ASP A 823 70.31 78.15 27.98
N PHE A 824 70.03 78.32 26.69
CA PHE A 824 70.73 77.65 25.58
C PHE A 824 71.96 78.44 25.12
N GLY A 825 72.90 78.64 26.05
CA GLY A 825 74.17 79.33 25.80
C GLY A 825 75.27 78.43 25.21
N GLY A 826 75.66 78.70 23.95
CA GLY A 826 76.93 78.30 23.37
C GLY A 826 77.00 76.89 22.72
N GLY A 827 77.53 76.81 21.50
CA GLY A 827 77.81 75.50 20.87
C GLY A 827 77.89 75.39 19.34
N MET A 828 78.03 76.48 18.56
CA MET A 828 78.07 76.34 17.08
C MET A 828 78.95 77.36 16.32
N GLU A 829 80.19 77.57 16.75
CA GLU A 829 81.26 78.14 15.89
C GLU A 829 82.56 77.35 16.06
N ALA A 830 82.90 76.51 15.07
CA ALA A 830 84.27 76.04 14.75
C ALA A 830 84.27 74.89 13.70
N VAL A 831 83.95 75.17 12.43
CA VAL A 831 84.45 74.35 11.31
C VAL A 831 84.91 75.28 10.18
N GLY A 832 86.22 75.49 10.14
CA GLY A 832 86.96 76.02 9.00
C GLY A 832 88.32 75.31 8.95
N ALA A 833 88.84 75.09 7.75
CA ALA A 833 90.09 74.36 7.47
C ALA A 833 90.11 72.86 7.82
N ALA A 834 89.35 72.07 7.06
CA ALA A 834 89.76 70.76 6.53
C ALA A 834 88.98 70.48 5.23
#